data_AF-A0A9E8HFV7-F1
#
_entry.id   AF-A0A9E8HFV7-F1
#
_cell.length_a   1.000
_cell.length_b   1.000
_cell.length_c   1.000
_cell.angle_alpha   90.00
_cell.angle_beta   90.00
_cell.angle_gamma   90.00
#
_symmetry.space_group_name_H-M   'P 1'
#
loop_
_entity.id
_entity.type
_entity.pdbx_description
1 polymer ?
#
loop_
_entity_poly.entity_id
_entity_poly.type
_entity_poly.pdbx_seq_one_letter_code
_entity_poly.pdbx_strand_id
1 'polypeptide(L)'
;MFTLNMTTFRSIRQHPTRFHIVYKALRLSALAGILTLLFGCGSGTEAVDAAGKTVNSFARNAVDANEEIAQNGTSNITACTGTDASAVTYCLVVEATDSMIASWQTEVFNLITPAKAYAFRGLTTVPARSIEIIQVDHNLNRISSEPIPSYTVTDNPALGTYSINFSQPPSARIDIIAKVTLDNGQVLLAPFIDSSIDENFNPIVVVNVVSDFLVKQLYGKLNSADALNSLLPCNGGTSNTGNNVDCTKQPFAKFSLWNALNELTQGYEIDIPADYTITQALELLDSTSDFKAHINTVLDEMLRTEEAFVGGTERTLDLSDPQNTFDNLSTQKEYNSTLFSLAFNQVDPDSAAKGASISTTVSSKFDEISGAINYPELTLNTSNFYVTLTGLVENFPIQRRSLSFSQANDLSLSAAVENGLSSAPSNTFLTSQGFYVAGKMPYQTITDRTATTAIGWQSDPYTQLIYTADADSSGPQAMLSSFVRNGGQYAITDNGDSTWTRNDKQEEQNIFAWSSYNQALESGSGSAIEQKINSKTFGAVGLSLKLSDTGDIYTTAGDIMHWSAVSPDTITETQPSAHYQSYLFSRAADQTLNVSAPSSSAVRANRQYQATPSLKSTSSGLQNIFRGRLTVTALGTLEPNQASSTPEGDMITVIQNELSKGQGMIQAVELRDTAPTADRSNLRYRLSGNSFGSDAGLNRLRNYNNSVITLNSQTTAVLSLNILESTHDINSQVVSKIAESSITNISGTYSVASNGEVQFTFPNVEGHDLTLTGFMSKHLDDSGNETAQAGNVLTLLLTHDYVVGGSQATLGLVQALKEQTLDVKIQ
;
A
#
# COMPACT_ATOMS: atom_id res chain seq x y z
N MET A 1 -26.21 35.41 27.79
CA MET A 1 -26.85 35.93 29.01
C MET A 1 -27.49 34.76 29.74
N PHE A 2 -26.76 34.16 30.69
CA PHE A 2 -27.20 33.49 31.93
C PHE A 2 -25.97 32.76 32.52
N THR A 3 -25.30 33.45 33.43
CA THR A 3 -24.37 32.88 34.42
C THR A 3 -25.17 32.31 35.59
N LEU A 4 -24.76 31.17 36.16
CA LEU A 4 -24.92 30.97 37.60
C LEU A 4 -23.94 29.94 38.20
N ASN A 5 -23.43 30.38 39.34
CA ASN A 5 -22.37 29.87 40.20
C ASN A 5 -22.86 28.74 41.12
N MET A 6 -21.90 27.95 41.62
CA MET A 6 -22.06 27.00 42.73
C MET A 6 -22.41 27.68 44.06
N THR A 7 -23.23 27.04 44.92
CA THR A 7 -22.83 26.55 46.27
C THR A 7 -24.01 25.99 47.11
N THR A 8 -23.76 24.79 47.69
CA THR A 8 -24.24 24.21 48.98
C THR A 8 -25.74 24.01 49.28
N PHE A 9 -26.14 22.73 49.47
CA PHE A 9 -26.88 22.27 50.67
C PHE A 9 -26.70 20.75 50.88
N ARG A 10 -26.17 20.37 52.06
CA ARG A 10 -26.29 19.02 52.66
C ARG A 10 -27.70 18.89 53.24
N SER A 11 -28.36 17.73 53.08
CA SER A 11 -29.09 16.98 54.12
C SER A 11 -30.26 16.11 53.57
N ILE A 12 -30.08 14.79 53.75
CA ILE A 12 -31.09 13.77 54.13
C ILE A 12 -32.10 13.22 53.09
N ARG A 13 -31.89 11.90 52.87
CA ARG A 13 -32.80 10.77 52.53
C ARG A 13 -33.46 10.70 51.14
N GLN A 14 -32.82 9.83 50.37
CA GLN A 14 -33.24 9.20 49.13
C GLN A 14 -34.53 8.35 49.28
N HIS A 15 -35.43 8.49 48.31
CA HIS A 15 -36.29 7.40 47.84
C HIS A 15 -35.74 6.92 46.47
N PRO A 16 -35.46 5.62 46.26
CA PRO A 16 -34.86 5.13 45.03
C PRO A 16 -35.96 4.66 44.08
N THR A 17 -36.23 5.40 43.00
CA THR A 17 -36.97 4.84 41.85
C THR A 17 -36.79 5.63 40.55
N ARG A 18 -36.16 6.82 40.57
CA ARG A 18 -35.85 7.58 39.34
C ARG A 18 -34.43 7.43 38.80
N PHE A 19 -33.52 6.77 39.53
CA PHE A 19 -32.13 6.58 39.10
C PHE A 19 -31.95 5.48 38.03
N HIS A 20 -32.84 4.49 37.96
CA HIS A 20 -32.69 3.38 36.99
C HIS A 20 -33.07 3.74 35.54
N ILE A 21 -33.91 4.76 35.34
CA ILE A 21 -34.32 5.17 33.99
C ILE A 21 -33.28 6.12 33.38
N VAL A 22 -32.71 7.04 34.17
CA VAL A 22 -31.63 7.93 33.72
C VAL A 22 -30.34 7.14 33.46
N TYR A 23 -30.04 6.12 34.27
CA TYR A 23 -28.86 5.27 34.07
C TYR A 23 -29.00 4.32 32.87
N LYS A 24 -30.21 3.82 32.56
CA LYS A 24 -30.48 3.06 31.33
C LYS A 24 -30.51 3.94 30.08
N ALA A 25 -31.02 5.17 30.16
CA ALA A 25 -31.00 6.12 29.06
C ALA A 25 -29.57 6.62 28.75
N LEU A 26 -28.75 6.92 29.77
CA LEU A 26 -27.33 7.23 29.56
C LEU A 26 -26.54 6.02 29.04
N ARG A 27 -26.84 4.79 29.49
CA ARG A 27 -26.23 3.59 28.91
C ARG A 27 -26.66 3.36 27.47
N LEU A 28 -27.92 3.55 27.09
CA LEU A 28 -28.34 3.45 25.69
C LEU A 28 -27.74 4.56 24.82
N SER A 29 -27.58 5.78 25.35
CA SER A 29 -26.98 6.90 24.63
C SER A 29 -25.47 6.72 24.47
N ALA A 30 -24.79 6.18 25.48
CA ALA A 30 -23.39 5.80 25.42
C ALA A 30 -23.18 4.57 24.53
N LEU A 31 -24.09 3.57 24.55
CA LEU A 31 -24.04 2.42 23.65
C LEU A 31 -24.33 2.82 22.20
N ALA A 32 -25.25 3.76 21.96
CA ALA A 32 -25.51 4.33 20.64
C ALA A 32 -24.36 5.24 20.17
N GLY A 33 -23.69 5.95 21.09
CA GLY A 33 -22.43 6.67 20.86
C GLY A 33 -21.27 5.74 20.53
N ILE A 34 -21.18 4.59 21.19
CA ILE A 34 -20.18 3.54 20.94
C ILE A 34 -20.48 2.81 19.61
N LEU A 35 -21.76 2.51 19.31
CA LEU A 35 -22.16 1.98 18.00
C LEU A 35 -21.80 2.97 16.89
N THR A 36 -22.18 4.25 17.01
CA THR A 36 -21.83 5.34 16.06
C THR A 36 -20.32 5.54 15.85
N LEU A 37 -19.48 5.15 16.81
CA LEU A 37 -18.02 5.27 16.71
C LEU A 37 -17.31 3.99 16.26
N LEU A 38 -17.91 2.80 16.45
CA LEU A 38 -17.50 1.59 15.71
C LEU A 38 -17.70 1.79 14.19
N PHE A 39 -18.71 2.57 13.79
CA PHE A 39 -18.87 3.05 12.41
C PHE A 39 -17.81 4.10 11.98
N GLY A 40 -17.05 4.69 12.92
CA GLY A 40 -15.98 5.65 12.64
C GLY A 40 -14.68 5.02 12.13
N CYS A 41 -14.48 3.72 12.36
CA CYS A 41 -13.41 2.93 11.73
C CYS A 41 -13.88 2.05 10.57
N GLY A 42 -15.17 2.10 10.22
CA GLY A 42 -15.77 1.21 9.23
C GLY A 42 -16.93 1.85 8.50
N SER A 43 -16.62 2.57 7.43
CA SER A 43 -17.44 2.53 6.19
C SER A 43 -16.72 3.22 5.03
N GLY A 44 -15.70 4.05 5.30
CA GLY A 44 -15.02 4.80 4.24
C GLY A 44 -15.95 5.69 3.42
N THR A 45 -17.24 5.78 3.75
CA THR A 45 -18.28 6.34 2.88
C THR A 45 -18.04 7.81 2.58
N GLU A 46 -17.52 8.58 3.54
CA GLU A 46 -17.12 9.96 3.29
C GLU A 46 -15.87 10.07 2.41
N ALA A 47 -14.89 9.17 2.55
CA ALA A 47 -13.71 9.11 1.70
C ALA A 47 -14.03 8.56 0.30
N VAL A 48 -14.98 7.64 0.21
CA VAL A 48 -15.53 7.04 -1.02
C VAL A 48 -16.38 8.08 -1.76
N ASP A 49 -17.25 8.81 -1.06
CA ASP A 49 -18.07 9.90 -1.60
C ASP A 49 -17.20 11.11 -2.00
N ALA A 50 -16.20 11.46 -1.19
CA ALA A 50 -15.20 12.47 -1.55
C ALA A 50 -14.40 12.03 -2.78
N ALA A 51 -13.93 10.77 -2.83
CA ALA A 51 -13.24 10.23 -3.99
C ALA A 51 -14.15 10.28 -5.23
N GLY A 52 -15.42 9.85 -5.15
CA GLY A 52 -16.39 9.88 -6.26
C GLY A 52 -16.73 11.28 -6.77
N LYS A 53 -16.48 12.33 -5.97
CA LYS A 53 -16.63 13.74 -6.37
C LYS A 53 -15.39 14.32 -7.04
N THR A 54 -14.26 13.61 -7.08
CA THR A 54 -13.06 14.05 -7.79
C THR A 54 -13.21 13.88 -9.30
N VAL A 55 -12.57 14.76 -10.07
CA VAL A 55 -12.53 14.64 -11.53
C VAL A 55 -11.79 13.34 -11.87
N ASN A 56 -12.42 12.48 -12.66
CA ASN A 56 -11.88 11.22 -13.18
C ASN A 56 -11.90 9.97 -12.27
N SER A 57 -12.70 9.89 -11.20
CA SER A 57 -12.75 8.72 -10.30
C SER A 57 -14.07 7.95 -10.29
N PHE A 58 -14.04 6.67 -9.86
CA PHE A 58 -15.21 5.93 -9.40
C PHE A 58 -15.16 5.69 -7.90
N ALA A 59 -16.31 5.78 -7.24
CA ALA A 59 -16.47 5.39 -5.85
C ALA A 59 -17.11 3.99 -5.80
N ARG A 60 -16.55 3.06 -5.02
CA ARG A 60 -17.08 1.68 -4.95
C ARG A 60 -18.41 1.57 -4.17
N ASN A 61 -18.87 2.60 -3.46
CA ASN A 61 -20.16 2.60 -2.76
C ASN A 61 -20.78 3.99 -2.49
N ALA A 62 -22.13 4.02 -2.55
CA ALA A 62 -23.08 5.07 -2.19
C ALA A 62 -23.32 6.23 -3.20
N VAL A 63 -24.44 6.06 -3.94
CA VAL A 63 -25.29 7.06 -4.64
C VAL A 63 -24.95 7.36 -6.12
N ASP A 64 -25.86 6.94 -7.03
CA ASP A 64 -26.23 7.42 -8.39
C ASP A 64 -25.20 8.14 -9.30
N ALA A 65 -23.89 7.97 -9.11
CA ALA A 65 -22.86 8.54 -9.96
C ALA A 65 -21.95 7.45 -10.51
N ASN A 66 -22.21 7.08 -11.76
CA ASN A 66 -21.45 6.16 -12.60
C ASN A 66 -21.16 4.77 -11.99
N GLU A 67 -21.87 3.74 -12.46
CA GLU A 67 -21.58 2.36 -12.10
C GLU A 67 -20.25 1.88 -12.71
N GLU A 68 -19.70 0.84 -12.08
CA GLU A 68 -18.48 0.10 -12.42
C GLU A 68 -18.24 -0.12 -13.94
N ILE A 69 -16.97 -0.11 -14.39
CA ILE A 69 -16.62 -0.38 -15.80
C ILE A 69 -16.81 -1.88 -16.07
N ALA A 70 -17.96 -2.25 -16.65
CA ALA A 70 -18.33 -3.63 -16.94
C ALA A 70 -17.78 -4.10 -18.28
N GLN A 71 -17.34 -5.36 -18.39
CA GLN A 71 -17.12 -5.98 -19.69
C GLN A 71 -18.46 -6.55 -20.20
N ASN A 72 -18.91 -6.11 -21.38
CA ASN A 72 -20.19 -6.52 -21.99
C ASN A 72 -21.48 -6.15 -21.21
N GLY A 73 -21.43 -5.10 -20.37
CA GLY A 73 -22.63 -4.42 -19.89
C GLY A 73 -23.52 -5.25 -18.95
N THR A 74 -23.06 -5.49 -17.73
CA THR A 74 -23.83 -5.48 -16.47
C THR A 74 -22.85 -5.67 -15.32
N SER A 75 -22.84 -4.75 -14.34
CA SER A 75 -22.14 -4.96 -13.07
C SER A 75 -22.69 -6.20 -12.40
N ASN A 76 -21.83 -7.18 -12.14
CA ASN A 76 -22.19 -8.37 -11.38
C ASN A 76 -21.12 -8.68 -10.34
N ILE A 77 -21.16 -7.88 -9.27
CA ILE A 77 -21.00 -8.42 -7.91
C ILE A 77 -21.60 -9.82 -7.88
N THR A 78 -20.84 -10.82 -7.45
CA THR A 78 -21.31 -12.19 -7.32
C THR A 78 -22.62 -12.18 -6.53
N ALA A 79 -23.75 -12.43 -7.19
CA ALA A 79 -25.05 -12.03 -6.69
C ALA A 79 -25.49 -12.92 -5.51
N CYS A 80 -25.09 -12.55 -4.31
CA CYS A 80 -25.67 -13.01 -3.04
C CYS A 80 -26.94 -12.21 -2.68
N THR A 81 -27.54 -11.50 -3.64
CA THR A 81 -28.68 -10.58 -3.48
C THR A 81 -30.01 -11.27 -3.10
N GLY A 82 -29.98 -12.56 -2.73
CA GLY A 82 -31.12 -13.34 -2.25
C GLY A 82 -30.86 -14.13 -0.96
N THR A 83 -29.67 -14.01 -0.36
CA THR A 83 -29.38 -14.59 0.96
C THR A 83 -29.43 -13.48 2.00
N ASP A 84 -30.36 -13.57 2.95
CA ASP A 84 -30.40 -12.69 4.13
C ASP A 84 -29.22 -13.04 5.05
N ALA A 85 -28.05 -12.53 4.69
CA ALA A 85 -26.82 -12.83 5.39
C ALA A 85 -26.88 -12.26 6.82
N SER A 86 -26.38 -13.03 7.78
CA SER A 86 -26.45 -12.69 9.20
C SER A 86 -25.27 -13.30 9.95
N ALA A 87 -25.18 -13.04 11.26
CA ALA A 87 -24.15 -13.63 12.12
C ALA A 87 -24.09 -15.18 12.09
N VAL A 88 -25.15 -15.81 11.59
CA VAL A 88 -25.28 -17.28 11.49
C VAL A 88 -25.58 -17.78 10.08
N THR A 89 -25.77 -16.89 9.11
CA THR A 89 -26.15 -17.23 7.73
C THR A 89 -25.13 -16.66 6.76
N TYR A 90 -24.42 -17.53 6.06
CA TYR A 90 -23.36 -17.20 5.12
C TYR A 90 -23.82 -17.52 3.69
N CYS A 91 -23.52 -16.64 2.75
CA CYS A 91 -23.63 -16.94 1.32
C CYS A 91 -22.33 -17.61 0.86
N LEU A 92 -22.39 -18.70 0.11
CA LEU A 92 -21.24 -19.34 -0.50
C LEU A 92 -21.43 -19.42 -2.01
N VAL A 93 -20.38 -19.06 -2.75
CA VAL A 93 -20.31 -19.21 -4.20
C VAL A 93 -19.10 -20.06 -4.56
N VAL A 94 -19.25 -20.91 -5.57
CA VAL A 94 -18.18 -21.77 -6.07
C VAL A 94 -17.89 -21.39 -7.51
N GLU A 95 -16.63 -21.10 -7.80
CA GLU A 95 -16.20 -20.71 -9.14
C GLU A 95 -15.09 -21.63 -9.64
N ALA A 96 -15.18 -22.06 -10.89
CA ALA A 96 -14.22 -22.97 -11.50
C ALA A 96 -14.12 -22.73 -13.02
N THR A 97 -13.08 -23.27 -13.66
CA THR A 97 -12.96 -23.28 -15.13
C THR A 97 -13.78 -24.40 -15.74
N ASP A 98 -14.01 -24.33 -17.06
CA ASP A 98 -14.73 -25.36 -17.80
C ASP A 98 -14.09 -26.75 -17.67
N SER A 99 -12.75 -26.84 -17.62
CA SER A 99 -12.06 -28.13 -17.46
C SER A 99 -12.13 -28.72 -16.03
N MET A 100 -12.39 -27.88 -15.02
CA MET A 100 -12.54 -28.29 -13.62
C MET A 100 -13.91 -28.89 -13.34
N ILE A 101 -14.88 -28.71 -14.23
CA ILE A 101 -16.20 -29.35 -14.16
C ILE A 101 -16.34 -30.28 -15.36
N ALA A 102 -16.43 -31.59 -15.14
CA ALA A 102 -16.48 -32.58 -16.21
C ALA A 102 -17.85 -32.60 -16.93
N SER A 103 -18.35 -31.45 -17.41
CA SER A 103 -19.73 -31.32 -17.90
C SER A 103 -19.87 -30.29 -19.02
N TRP A 104 -20.69 -30.65 -20.01
CA TRP A 104 -21.14 -29.85 -21.14
C TRP A 104 -22.13 -28.72 -20.77
N GLN A 105 -22.51 -28.60 -19.49
CA GLN A 105 -23.53 -27.64 -19.03
C GLN A 105 -23.02 -26.19 -18.96
N THR A 106 -21.71 -25.97 -19.03
CA THR A 106 -21.07 -24.64 -18.99
C THR A 106 -21.27 -23.85 -20.28
N GLU A 107 -21.39 -24.50 -21.45
CA GLU A 107 -21.61 -23.79 -22.72
C GLU A 107 -22.93 -22.99 -22.75
N VAL A 108 -23.96 -23.44 -22.02
CA VAL A 108 -25.26 -22.75 -21.92
C VAL A 108 -25.25 -21.70 -20.82
N PHE A 109 -24.55 -21.93 -19.71
CA PHE A 109 -24.42 -20.96 -18.61
C PHE A 109 -23.50 -19.79 -18.99
N ASN A 110 -22.37 -20.05 -19.66
CA ASN A 110 -21.44 -19.03 -20.15
C ASN A 110 -22.07 -18.09 -21.20
N LEU A 111 -23.11 -18.56 -21.90
CA LEU A 111 -23.87 -17.75 -22.86
C LEU A 111 -24.82 -16.73 -22.18
N ILE A 112 -25.13 -16.91 -20.88
CA ILE A 112 -26.15 -16.13 -20.15
C ILE A 112 -25.64 -15.45 -18.87
N THR A 113 -24.44 -15.78 -18.39
CA THR A 113 -23.80 -15.12 -17.24
C THR A 113 -22.83 -14.02 -17.69
N PRO A 114 -23.01 -12.75 -17.28
CA PRO A 114 -22.12 -11.65 -17.66
C PRO A 114 -20.70 -11.77 -17.07
N ALA A 115 -19.73 -11.11 -17.70
CA ALA A 115 -18.35 -11.02 -17.20
C ALA A 115 -18.22 -9.93 -16.11
N LYS A 116 -17.50 -10.24 -15.03
CA LYS A 116 -17.32 -9.36 -13.88
C LYS A 116 -16.29 -8.26 -14.15
N ALA A 117 -16.50 -7.09 -13.56
CA ALA A 117 -15.60 -5.95 -13.69
C ALA A 117 -14.33 -6.01 -12.82
N TYR A 118 -14.28 -6.96 -11.86
CA TYR A 118 -13.07 -7.45 -11.19
C TYR A 118 -13.30 -8.92 -10.88
N ALA A 119 -12.53 -9.82 -11.51
CA ALA A 119 -12.39 -11.22 -11.12
C ALA A 119 -11.38 -11.89 -12.05
N PHE A 120 -10.84 -13.02 -11.59
CA PHE A 120 -10.08 -13.97 -12.39
C PHE A 120 -10.88 -14.37 -13.64
N ARG A 121 -10.42 -13.94 -14.81
CA ARG A 121 -11.15 -14.22 -16.07
C ARG A 121 -11.03 -15.70 -16.38
N GLY A 122 -12.11 -16.30 -16.88
CA GLY A 122 -12.19 -17.74 -17.18
C GLY A 122 -12.75 -18.62 -16.05
N LEU A 123 -13.07 -18.03 -14.89
CA LEU A 123 -13.86 -18.70 -13.85
C LEU A 123 -15.36 -18.40 -14.00
N THR A 124 -16.19 -19.40 -13.78
CA THR A 124 -17.66 -19.29 -13.85
C THR A 124 -18.28 -19.95 -12.62
N THR A 125 -19.50 -19.55 -12.25
CA THR A 125 -20.20 -20.16 -11.12
C THR A 125 -20.59 -21.60 -11.45
N VAL A 126 -20.25 -22.54 -10.58
CA VAL A 126 -20.46 -23.98 -10.80
C VAL A 126 -21.15 -24.66 -9.60
N PRO A 127 -21.90 -25.75 -9.84
CA PRO A 127 -22.45 -26.53 -8.74
C PRO A 127 -21.36 -27.28 -7.96
N ALA A 128 -21.51 -27.33 -6.64
CA ALA A 128 -20.78 -28.19 -5.74
C ALA A 128 -21.49 -29.53 -5.54
N ARG A 129 -20.71 -30.61 -5.55
CA ARG A 129 -21.16 -31.95 -5.13
C ARG A 129 -21.36 -32.02 -3.61
N SER A 130 -20.48 -31.38 -2.85
CA SER A 130 -20.57 -31.30 -1.40
C SER A 130 -19.87 -30.06 -0.86
N ILE A 131 -20.44 -29.45 0.17
CA ILE A 131 -19.86 -28.32 0.91
C ILE A 131 -19.70 -28.76 2.36
N GLU A 132 -18.47 -28.71 2.88
CA GLU A 132 -18.14 -29.00 4.26
C GLU A 132 -17.37 -27.83 4.87
N ILE A 133 -17.80 -27.36 6.05
CA ILE A 133 -16.98 -26.50 6.91
C ILE A 133 -16.21 -27.40 7.86
N ILE A 134 -14.88 -27.32 7.83
CA ILE A 134 -13.97 -28.23 8.54
C ILE A 134 -12.92 -27.46 9.34
N GLN A 135 -12.45 -28.07 10.42
CA GLN A 135 -11.27 -27.63 11.15
C GLN A 135 -10.07 -28.46 10.68
N VAL A 136 -8.91 -27.82 10.51
CA VAL A 136 -7.71 -28.47 10.00
C VAL A 136 -6.48 -28.27 10.90
N ASP A 137 -5.55 -29.22 10.87
CA ASP A 137 -4.22 -29.09 11.49
C ASP A 137 -3.24 -28.33 10.59
N HIS A 138 -2.01 -28.13 11.07
CA HIS A 138 -0.94 -27.43 10.34
C HIS A 138 -0.57 -28.07 8.98
N ASN A 139 -0.98 -29.32 8.71
CA ASN A 139 -0.76 -30.02 7.45
C ASN A 139 -2.03 -30.07 6.58
N LEU A 140 -3.04 -29.24 6.88
CA LEU A 140 -4.36 -29.25 6.23
C LEU A 140 -5.15 -30.56 6.40
N ASN A 141 -4.80 -31.41 7.37
CA ASN A 141 -5.59 -32.59 7.66
C ASN A 141 -6.80 -32.23 8.53
N ARG A 142 -7.96 -32.78 8.19
CA ARG A 142 -9.17 -32.63 9.00
C ARG A 142 -8.95 -33.18 10.42
N ILE A 143 -9.33 -32.40 11.42
CA ILE A 143 -9.39 -32.82 12.83
C ILE A 143 -10.83 -32.85 13.34
N SER A 144 -11.08 -33.55 14.45
CA SER A 144 -12.40 -33.60 15.08
C SER A 144 -12.75 -32.22 15.63
N SER A 145 -13.80 -31.60 15.09
CA SER A 145 -14.17 -30.23 15.42
C SER A 145 -15.17 -30.17 16.57
N GLU A 146 -14.72 -29.71 17.74
CA GLU A 146 -15.59 -29.12 18.76
C GLU A 146 -16.00 -27.64 18.50
N PRO A 147 -15.21 -26.77 17.82
CA PRO A 147 -15.54 -25.34 17.71
C PRO A 147 -16.51 -24.99 16.56
N ILE A 148 -16.74 -25.87 15.59
CA ILE A 148 -17.70 -25.60 14.50
C ILE A 148 -19.13 -25.95 14.97
N PRO A 149 -20.05 -24.98 15.03
CA PRO A 149 -21.44 -25.24 15.36
C PRO A 149 -22.10 -26.17 14.34
N SER A 150 -23.20 -26.82 14.73
CA SER A 150 -24.00 -27.55 13.73
C SER A 150 -24.52 -26.58 12.68
N TYR A 151 -24.48 -26.99 11.41
CA TYR A 151 -24.93 -26.17 10.29
C TYR A 151 -25.71 -27.01 9.27
N THR A 152 -26.45 -26.31 8.41
CA THR A 152 -27.11 -26.86 7.23
C THR A 152 -26.69 -26.08 6.00
N VAL A 153 -26.63 -26.76 4.86
CA VAL A 153 -26.34 -26.14 3.56
C VAL A 153 -27.60 -26.26 2.71
N THR A 154 -28.05 -25.14 2.14
CA THR A 154 -29.20 -25.07 1.24
C THR A 154 -28.75 -24.48 -0.08
N ASP A 155 -29.19 -25.06 -1.20
CA ASP A 155 -28.90 -24.57 -2.54
C ASP A 155 -29.85 -23.44 -2.95
N ASN A 156 -29.30 -22.44 -3.64
CA ASN A 156 -30.06 -21.36 -4.29
C ASN A 156 -29.89 -21.49 -5.81
N PRO A 157 -30.57 -22.44 -6.47
CA PRO A 157 -30.33 -22.76 -7.89
C PRO A 157 -30.61 -21.59 -8.84
N ALA A 158 -31.45 -20.63 -8.45
CA ALA A 158 -31.72 -19.43 -9.24
C ALA A 158 -30.51 -18.48 -9.33
N LEU A 159 -29.61 -18.53 -8.35
CA LEU A 159 -28.43 -17.64 -8.24
C LEU A 159 -27.10 -18.40 -8.42
N GLY A 160 -27.14 -19.74 -8.46
CA GLY A 160 -25.93 -20.58 -8.49
C GLY A 160 -25.12 -20.51 -7.18
N THR A 161 -25.76 -20.14 -6.07
CA THR A 161 -25.11 -19.96 -4.76
C THR A 161 -25.67 -20.94 -3.71
N TYR A 162 -25.06 -20.94 -2.53
CA TYR A 162 -25.45 -21.75 -1.40
C TYR A 162 -25.62 -20.88 -0.15
N SER A 163 -26.53 -21.28 0.74
CA SER A 163 -26.70 -20.68 2.06
C SER A 163 -26.24 -21.66 3.13
N ILE A 164 -25.29 -21.25 3.98
CA ILE A 164 -24.83 -22.03 5.13
C ILE A 164 -25.45 -21.41 6.38
N ASN A 165 -26.30 -22.17 7.06
CA ASN A 165 -27.00 -21.73 8.27
C ASN A 165 -26.47 -22.48 9.48
N PHE A 166 -25.76 -21.77 10.36
CA PHE A 166 -25.25 -22.29 11.62
C PHE A 166 -26.28 -22.17 12.75
N SER A 167 -26.18 -23.04 13.74
CA SER A 167 -26.99 -22.99 14.96
C SER A 167 -26.62 -21.83 15.90
N GLN A 168 -25.37 -21.36 15.80
CA GLN A 168 -24.81 -20.21 16.52
C GLN A 168 -23.61 -19.68 15.70
N PRO A 169 -23.13 -18.45 15.95
CA PRO A 169 -22.00 -17.90 15.21
C PRO A 169 -20.77 -18.81 15.31
N PRO A 170 -20.12 -19.16 14.18
CA PRO A 170 -18.86 -19.89 14.20
C PRO A 170 -17.76 -19.02 14.83
N SER A 171 -16.79 -19.65 15.50
CA SER A 171 -15.69 -18.91 16.10
C SER A 171 -14.74 -18.33 15.04
N ALA A 172 -14.35 -17.07 15.20
CA ALA A 172 -13.26 -16.42 14.47
C ALA A 172 -11.92 -17.18 14.63
N ARG A 173 -11.62 -18.10 13.70
CA ARG A 173 -10.40 -18.92 13.74
C ARG A 173 -9.86 -19.17 12.34
N ILE A 174 -8.54 -19.03 12.19
CA ILE A 174 -7.81 -19.29 10.94
C ILE A 174 -7.84 -20.78 10.56
N ASP A 175 -8.01 -21.69 11.53
CA ASP A 175 -8.05 -23.14 11.30
C ASP A 175 -9.40 -23.71 10.86
N ILE A 176 -10.40 -22.84 10.66
CA ILE A 176 -11.69 -23.21 10.08
C ILE A 176 -11.71 -22.78 8.62
N ILE A 177 -11.96 -23.73 7.72
CA ILE A 177 -11.99 -23.51 6.27
C ILE A 177 -13.24 -24.12 5.64
N ALA A 178 -13.68 -23.55 4.52
CA ALA A 178 -14.65 -24.18 3.65
C ALA A 178 -13.94 -25.14 2.70
N LYS A 179 -14.43 -26.37 2.63
CA LYS A 179 -13.99 -27.41 1.71
C LYS A 179 -15.13 -27.75 0.77
N VAL A 180 -14.91 -27.55 -0.52
CA VAL A 180 -15.89 -27.85 -1.57
C VAL A 180 -15.36 -28.97 -2.44
N THR A 181 -16.19 -29.99 -2.65
CA THR A 181 -15.93 -31.04 -3.65
C THR A 181 -16.73 -30.73 -4.89
N LEU A 182 -16.06 -30.63 -6.04
CA LEU A 182 -16.69 -30.47 -7.35
C LEU A 182 -17.25 -31.81 -7.86
N ASP A 183 -18.07 -31.78 -8.91
CA ASP A 183 -18.72 -32.99 -9.46
C ASP A 183 -17.72 -34.06 -9.94
N ASN A 184 -16.57 -33.63 -10.46
CA ASN A 184 -15.48 -34.52 -10.88
C ASN A 184 -14.67 -35.11 -9.70
N GLY A 185 -15.01 -34.76 -8.46
CA GLY A 185 -14.33 -35.21 -7.24
C GLY A 185 -13.10 -34.39 -6.83
N GLN A 186 -12.73 -33.36 -7.59
CA GLN A 186 -11.69 -32.41 -7.18
C GLN A 186 -12.15 -31.56 -5.99
N VAL A 187 -11.18 -31.05 -5.23
CA VAL A 187 -11.44 -30.29 -3.99
C VAL A 187 -10.85 -28.90 -4.12
N LEU A 188 -11.63 -27.89 -3.73
CA LEU A 188 -11.19 -26.51 -3.54
C LEU A 188 -11.38 -26.12 -2.07
N LEU A 189 -10.49 -25.28 -1.57
CA LEU A 189 -10.50 -24.76 -0.22
C LEU A 189 -10.74 -23.25 -0.23
N ALA A 190 -11.33 -22.72 0.83
CA ALA A 190 -11.41 -21.28 1.05
C ALA A 190 -11.32 -20.94 2.54
N PRO A 191 -10.76 -19.76 2.87
CA PRO A 191 -10.91 -19.19 4.21
C PRO A 191 -12.38 -19.14 4.63
N PHE A 192 -12.68 -19.49 5.88
CA PHE A 192 -13.98 -19.25 6.46
C PHE A 192 -13.90 -18.05 7.41
N ILE A 193 -14.35 -16.89 6.94
CA ILE A 193 -14.30 -15.63 7.70
C ILE A 193 -15.54 -15.51 8.58
N ASP A 194 -15.38 -15.10 9.84
CA ASP A 194 -16.50 -14.84 10.75
C ASP A 194 -17.16 -13.48 10.43
N SER A 195 -18.48 -13.50 10.29
CA SER A 195 -19.37 -12.34 10.21
C SER A 195 -19.20 -11.27 11.30
N SER A 196 -18.66 -11.62 12.48
CA SER A 196 -18.50 -10.68 13.61
C SER A 196 -17.41 -9.62 13.41
N ILE A 197 -16.60 -9.76 12.37
CA ILE A 197 -15.48 -8.87 12.05
C ILE A 197 -15.93 -7.70 11.17
N ASP A 198 -17.07 -7.84 10.51
CA ASP A 198 -17.66 -6.78 9.70
C ASP A 198 -19.19 -6.87 9.72
N GLU A 199 -19.83 -5.98 10.50
CA GLU A 199 -21.29 -5.90 10.62
C GLU A 199 -21.97 -5.31 9.36
N ASN A 200 -21.21 -4.69 8.46
CA ASN A 200 -21.72 -4.05 7.24
C ASN A 200 -21.59 -4.93 5.99
N PHE A 201 -20.93 -6.09 6.10
CA PHE A 201 -20.80 -7.05 5.01
C PHE A 201 -21.84 -8.16 5.10
N ASN A 202 -22.39 -8.54 3.95
CA ASN A 202 -23.02 -9.85 3.81
C ASN A 202 -21.88 -10.88 3.84
N PRO A 203 -21.79 -11.81 4.82
CA PRO A 203 -20.73 -12.82 4.83
C PRO A 203 -20.78 -13.70 3.58
N ILE A 204 -19.86 -13.46 2.65
CA ILE A 204 -19.71 -14.19 1.39
C ILE A 204 -18.44 -15.03 1.46
N VAL A 205 -18.58 -16.34 1.24
CA VAL A 205 -17.48 -17.28 1.06
C VAL A 205 -17.33 -17.55 -0.43
N VAL A 206 -16.25 -17.05 -1.04
CA VAL A 206 -15.91 -17.35 -2.43
C VAL A 206 -14.94 -18.52 -2.45
N VAL A 207 -15.35 -19.62 -3.08
CA VAL A 207 -14.53 -20.83 -3.22
C VAL A 207 -14.09 -20.99 -4.67
N ASN A 208 -12.81 -20.79 -4.93
CA ASN A 208 -12.20 -20.91 -6.23
C ASN A 208 -10.71 -21.30 -6.11
N VAL A 209 -9.99 -21.34 -7.22
CA VAL A 209 -8.54 -21.66 -7.22
C VAL A 209 -7.70 -20.62 -6.46
N VAL A 210 -8.21 -19.42 -6.25
CA VAL A 210 -7.51 -18.31 -5.60
C VAL A 210 -7.65 -18.40 -4.09
N SER A 211 -8.85 -18.68 -3.59
CA SER A 211 -9.06 -19.00 -2.18
C SER A 211 -8.29 -20.27 -1.79
N ASP A 212 -8.22 -21.25 -2.69
CA ASP A 212 -7.46 -22.50 -2.49
C ASP A 212 -5.95 -22.22 -2.46
N PHE A 213 -5.46 -21.38 -3.38
CA PHE A 213 -4.09 -20.90 -3.37
C PHE A 213 -3.75 -20.20 -2.06
N LEU A 214 -4.58 -19.26 -1.61
CA LEU A 214 -4.36 -18.49 -0.37
C LEU A 214 -4.26 -19.41 0.86
N VAL A 215 -5.19 -20.37 1.01
CA VAL A 215 -5.14 -21.37 2.10
C VAL A 215 -3.85 -22.18 2.00
N LYS A 216 -3.49 -22.67 0.80
CA LYS A 216 -2.26 -23.45 0.60
C LYS A 216 -0.99 -22.65 0.88
N GLN A 217 -0.94 -21.36 0.58
CA GLN A 217 0.20 -20.49 0.88
C GLN A 217 0.40 -20.31 2.38
N LEU A 218 -0.66 -20.05 3.14
CA LEU A 218 -0.58 -19.96 4.60
C LEU A 218 -0.08 -21.27 5.21
N TYR A 219 -0.74 -22.38 4.90
CA TYR A 219 -0.42 -23.68 5.50
C TYR A 219 0.91 -24.25 5.00
N GLY A 220 1.35 -23.89 3.79
CA GLY A 220 2.69 -24.20 3.30
C GLY A 220 3.82 -23.53 4.09
N LYS A 221 3.53 -22.45 4.82
CA LYS A 221 4.47 -21.77 5.73
C LYS A 221 4.43 -22.31 7.17
N LEU A 222 3.46 -23.18 7.52
CA LEU A 222 3.30 -23.72 8.87
C LEU A 222 4.14 -25.00 9.05
N ASN A 223 5.33 -24.85 9.63
CA ASN A 223 6.26 -25.97 9.82
C ASN A 223 5.97 -26.84 11.06
N SER A 224 5.02 -26.46 11.91
CA SER A 224 4.70 -27.19 13.14
C SER A 224 3.29 -26.90 13.65
N ALA A 225 2.79 -27.77 14.54
CA ALA A 225 1.56 -27.50 15.29
C ALA A 225 1.65 -26.22 16.13
N ASP A 226 2.84 -25.88 16.64
CA ASP A 226 3.05 -24.66 17.43
C ASP A 226 2.93 -23.40 16.56
N ALA A 227 3.38 -23.46 15.30
CA ALA A 227 3.20 -22.36 14.35
C ALA A 227 1.71 -22.07 14.14
N LEU A 228 0.89 -23.10 13.90
CA LEU A 228 -0.57 -22.92 13.82
C LEU A 228 -1.13 -22.41 15.15
N ASN A 229 -0.76 -23.02 16.28
CA ASN A 229 -1.24 -22.63 17.61
C ASN A 229 -0.92 -21.16 17.96
N SER A 230 0.10 -20.55 17.35
CA SER A 230 0.46 -19.12 17.51
C SER A 230 -0.48 -18.16 16.78
N LEU A 231 -1.37 -18.70 15.94
CA LEU A 231 -2.41 -17.97 15.20
C LEU A 231 -3.80 -18.14 15.81
N LEU A 232 -3.96 -19.08 16.73
CA LEU A 232 -5.26 -19.45 17.29
C LEU A 232 -5.56 -18.69 18.60
N PRO A 233 -6.84 -18.50 18.92
CA PRO A 233 -7.30 -18.03 20.23
C PRO A 233 -6.60 -18.69 21.42
N CYS A 234 -6.30 -17.91 22.47
CA CYS A 234 -5.79 -18.45 23.72
C CYS A 234 -6.92 -19.23 24.41
N ASN A 235 -6.69 -20.52 24.72
CA ASN A 235 -7.69 -21.33 25.40
C ASN A 235 -7.91 -20.81 26.84
N GLY A 236 -8.98 -20.05 27.06
CA GLY A 236 -9.31 -19.46 28.35
C GLY A 236 -10.82 -19.21 28.54
N GLY A 237 -11.54 -20.20 29.07
CA GLY A 237 -12.86 -20.03 29.67
C GLY A 237 -14.02 -20.68 28.91
N THR A 238 -14.96 -21.22 29.69
CA THR A 238 -16.19 -21.94 29.31
C THR A 238 -17.23 -21.11 28.54
N SER A 239 -16.84 -20.07 27.82
CA SER A 239 -17.72 -19.34 26.90
C SER A 239 -17.41 -19.79 25.47
N ASN A 240 -18.44 -20.10 24.70
CA ASN A 240 -18.37 -20.44 23.26
C ASN A 240 -17.86 -19.27 22.37
N THR A 241 -17.27 -18.25 22.99
CA THR A 241 -16.66 -17.03 22.47
C THR A 241 -15.42 -16.74 23.31
N GLY A 242 -14.42 -17.64 23.30
CA GLY A 242 -13.27 -17.65 24.23
C GLY A 242 -12.76 -16.25 24.60
N ASN A 243 -12.46 -16.02 25.88
CA ASN A 243 -11.99 -14.71 26.33
C ASN A 243 -10.56 -14.48 25.82
N ASN A 244 -10.44 -13.87 24.64
CA ASN A 244 -9.16 -13.52 24.01
C ASN A 244 -8.53 -12.27 24.61
N VAL A 245 -9.17 -11.67 25.62
CA VAL A 245 -8.59 -10.59 26.40
C VAL A 245 -7.24 -11.02 26.95
N ASP A 246 -6.24 -10.17 26.77
CA ASP A 246 -4.84 -10.37 27.16
C ASP A 246 -4.16 -11.56 26.45
N CYS A 247 -4.71 -12.05 25.33
CA CYS A 247 -4.08 -13.10 24.53
C CYS A 247 -2.91 -12.55 23.71
N THR A 248 -1.67 -12.83 24.15
CA THR A 248 -0.40 -12.40 23.50
C THR A 248 -0.22 -12.92 22.07
N LYS A 249 -1.01 -13.91 21.66
CA LYS A 249 -1.02 -14.43 20.28
C LYS A 249 -1.76 -13.52 19.31
N GLN A 250 -2.50 -12.53 19.81
CA GLN A 250 -3.22 -11.51 19.02
C GLN A 250 -4.15 -12.11 17.95
N PRO A 251 -5.01 -13.08 18.31
CA PRO A 251 -5.84 -13.81 17.36
C PRO A 251 -6.76 -12.89 16.54
N PHE A 252 -7.31 -11.84 17.17
CA PHE A 252 -8.17 -10.88 16.48
C PHE A 252 -7.42 -10.10 15.39
N ALA A 253 -6.24 -9.55 15.69
CA ALA A 253 -5.44 -8.80 14.72
C ALA A 253 -5.01 -9.68 13.54
N LYS A 254 -4.53 -10.90 13.84
CA LYS A 254 -4.13 -11.87 12.82
C LYS A 254 -5.31 -12.31 11.94
N PHE A 255 -6.47 -12.59 12.54
CA PHE A 255 -7.65 -13.00 11.77
C PHE A 255 -8.30 -11.83 11.00
N SER A 256 -8.18 -10.60 11.49
CA SER A 256 -8.56 -9.39 10.73
C SER A 256 -7.69 -9.18 9.49
N LEU A 257 -6.36 -9.38 9.61
CA LEU A 257 -5.45 -9.36 8.47
C LEU A 257 -5.72 -10.52 7.50
N TRP A 258 -6.08 -11.69 8.01
CA TRP A 258 -6.49 -12.83 7.19
C TRP A 258 -7.73 -12.51 6.33
N ASN A 259 -8.74 -11.86 6.92
CA ASN A 259 -9.90 -11.40 6.17
C ASN A 259 -9.52 -10.36 5.11
N ALA A 260 -8.77 -9.32 5.50
CA ALA A 260 -8.34 -8.27 4.57
C ALA A 260 -7.52 -8.84 3.40
N LEU A 261 -6.69 -9.86 3.65
CA LEU A 261 -5.93 -10.56 2.61
C LEU A 261 -6.83 -11.40 1.69
N ASN A 262 -7.84 -12.09 2.25
CA ASN A 262 -8.82 -12.82 1.47
C ASN A 262 -9.57 -11.87 0.51
N GLU A 263 -10.04 -10.72 1.00
CA GLU A 263 -10.68 -9.71 0.15
C GLU A 263 -9.73 -9.13 -0.91
N LEU A 264 -8.49 -8.82 -0.52
CA LEU A 264 -7.47 -8.27 -1.41
C LEU A 264 -7.19 -9.22 -2.59
N THR A 265 -6.98 -10.51 -2.29
CA THR A 265 -6.64 -11.53 -3.30
C THR A 265 -7.77 -11.80 -4.29
N GLN A 266 -9.03 -11.73 -3.84
CA GLN A 266 -10.19 -11.89 -4.72
C GLN A 266 -10.39 -10.71 -5.68
N GLY A 267 -9.74 -9.55 -5.43
CA GLY A 267 -9.86 -8.38 -6.30
C GLY A 267 -8.86 -8.29 -7.45
N TYR A 268 -7.92 -9.24 -7.58
CA TYR A 268 -6.94 -9.23 -8.68
C TYR A 268 -7.56 -9.55 -10.03
N GLU A 269 -7.02 -8.97 -11.09
CA GLU A 269 -7.36 -9.30 -12.47
C GLU A 269 -6.29 -10.21 -13.11
N ILE A 270 -6.45 -11.52 -12.92
CA ILE A 270 -5.58 -12.53 -13.56
C ILE A 270 -6.42 -13.37 -14.54
N ASP A 271 -6.00 -13.41 -15.80
CA ASP A 271 -6.62 -14.24 -16.83
C ASP A 271 -6.23 -15.72 -16.62
N ILE A 272 -7.16 -16.55 -16.16
CA ILE A 272 -7.01 -18.00 -16.03
C ILE A 272 -7.64 -18.67 -17.25
N PRO A 273 -6.89 -19.34 -18.13
CA PRO A 273 -7.48 -19.98 -19.30
C PRO A 273 -8.55 -21.02 -18.91
N ALA A 274 -9.66 -21.04 -19.66
CA ALA A 274 -10.82 -21.88 -19.33
C ALA A 274 -10.53 -23.39 -19.41
N ASP A 275 -9.47 -23.78 -20.12
CA ASP A 275 -8.99 -25.16 -20.24
C ASP A 275 -8.00 -25.57 -19.13
N TYR A 276 -7.66 -24.66 -18.19
CA TYR A 276 -6.73 -24.97 -17.10
C TYR A 276 -7.40 -25.79 -16.02
N THR A 277 -6.74 -26.88 -15.63
CA THR A 277 -7.04 -27.66 -14.42
C THR A 277 -6.69 -26.88 -13.15
N ILE A 278 -7.14 -27.35 -11.98
CA ILE A 278 -6.76 -26.75 -10.67
C ILE A 278 -5.24 -26.65 -10.54
N THR A 279 -4.49 -27.69 -10.90
CA THR A 279 -3.02 -27.68 -10.81
C THR A 279 -2.40 -26.59 -11.69
N GLN A 280 -2.83 -26.48 -12.95
CA GLN A 280 -2.31 -25.46 -13.88
C GLN A 280 -2.69 -24.04 -13.45
N ALA A 281 -3.89 -23.85 -12.90
CA ALA A 281 -4.32 -22.56 -12.36
C ALA A 281 -3.50 -22.17 -11.12
N LEU A 282 -3.23 -23.10 -10.20
CA LEU A 282 -2.37 -22.85 -9.04
C LEU A 282 -0.91 -22.58 -9.46
N GLU A 283 -0.40 -23.26 -10.49
CA GLU A 283 0.92 -22.98 -11.07
C GLU A 283 0.98 -21.59 -11.70
N LEU A 284 -0.08 -21.16 -12.41
CA LEU A 284 -0.18 -19.81 -12.94
C LEU A 284 -0.14 -18.75 -11.82
N LEU A 285 -0.93 -18.94 -10.76
CA LEU A 285 -0.94 -18.05 -9.60
C LEU A 285 0.43 -18.02 -8.89
N ASP A 286 1.08 -19.17 -8.72
CA ASP A 286 2.42 -19.24 -8.12
C ASP A 286 3.50 -18.56 -8.99
N SER A 287 3.33 -18.60 -10.32
CA SER A 287 4.22 -17.94 -11.28
C SER A 287 3.96 -16.44 -11.43
N THR A 288 2.85 -15.92 -10.89
CA THR A 288 2.52 -14.50 -10.91
C THR A 288 3.17 -13.83 -9.71
N SER A 289 4.40 -13.36 -9.90
CA SER A 289 5.30 -12.99 -8.80
C SER A 289 4.81 -11.84 -7.92
N ASP A 290 4.18 -10.81 -8.47
CA ASP A 290 3.64 -9.69 -7.70
C ASP A 290 2.45 -10.14 -6.82
N PHE A 291 1.50 -10.90 -7.38
CA PHE A 291 0.40 -11.50 -6.64
C PHE A 291 0.89 -12.36 -5.46
N LYS A 292 1.85 -13.26 -5.74
CA LYS A 292 2.47 -14.12 -4.73
C LYS A 292 3.23 -13.31 -3.67
N ALA A 293 3.99 -12.29 -4.06
CA ALA A 293 4.75 -11.43 -3.15
C ALA A 293 3.83 -10.63 -2.22
N HIS A 294 2.70 -10.12 -2.72
CA HIS A 294 1.71 -9.40 -1.92
C HIS A 294 1.04 -10.30 -0.88
N ILE A 295 0.73 -11.56 -1.23
CA ILE A 295 0.24 -12.57 -0.28
C ILE A 295 1.31 -12.87 0.77
N ASN A 296 2.52 -13.22 0.33
CA ASN A 296 3.61 -13.61 1.22
C ASN A 296 3.97 -12.51 2.21
N THR A 297 3.95 -11.24 1.79
CA THR A 297 4.22 -10.11 2.66
C THR A 297 3.27 -10.05 3.85
N VAL A 298 1.96 -10.22 3.65
CA VAL A 298 0.99 -10.22 4.75
C VAL A 298 1.15 -11.47 5.62
N LEU A 299 1.32 -12.64 5.00
CA LEU A 299 1.50 -13.89 5.73
C LEU A 299 2.76 -13.87 6.60
N ASP A 300 3.86 -13.33 6.10
CA ASP A 300 5.12 -13.26 6.84
C ASP A 300 5.00 -12.36 8.07
N GLU A 301 4.24 -11.26 8.00
CA GLU A 301 3.96 -10.42 9.18
C GLU A 301 2.98 -11.08 10.16
N MET A 302 1.95 -11.78 9.66
CA MET A 302 1.00 -12.52 10.51
C MET A 302 1.66 -13.70 11.27
N LEU A 303 2.64 -14.36 10.64
CA LEU A 303 3.34 -15.54 11.17
C LEU A 303 4.47 -15.20 12.12
N ARG A 304 4.71 -13.92 12.40
CA ARG A 304 5.66 -13.50 13.43
C ARG A 304 5.27 -14.08 14.79
N THR A 305 6.30 -14.26 15.62
CA THR A 305 6.19 -14.75 16.99
C THR A 305 5.23 -13.90 17.83
N GLU A 306 4.87 -14.38 19.03
CA GLU A 306 3.90 -13.72 19.91
C GLU A 306 4.14 -12.20 20.05
N GLU A 307 3.04 -11.43 20.06
CA GLU A 307 2.99 -9.97 20.07
C GLU A 307 3.61 -9.27 18.84
N ALA A 308 3.15 -9.64 17.64
CA ALA A 308 3.62 -9.05 16.39
C ALA A 308 3.14 -7.61 16.16
N PHE A 309 1.99 -7.23 16.72
CA PHE A 309 1.30 -5.97 16.44
C PHE A 309 1.17 -5.10 17.69
N VAL A 310 1.51 -3.82 17.55
CA VAL A 310 1.34 -2.82 18.61
C VAL A 310 -0.15 -2.65 18.88
N GLY A 311 -0.54 -2.94 20.13
CA GLY A 311 -1.93 -2.87 20.54
C GLY A 311 -2.86 -3.90 19.88
N GLY A 312 -2.32 -4.96 19.29
CA GLY A 312 -3.08 -6.06 18.69
C GLY A 312 -3.68 -7.05 19.70
N THR A 313 -3.33 -6.92 20.99
CA THR A 313 -3.86 -7.73 22.09
C THR A 313 -5.20 -7.15 22.55
N GLU A 314 -6.25 -7.97 22.55
CA GLU A 314 -7.57 -7.55 23.01
C GLU A 314 -7.54 -7.16 24.49
N ARG A 315 -8.21 -6.06 24.86
CA ARG A 315 -8.32 -5.55 26.24
C ARG A 315 -9.76 -5.30 26.66
N THR A 316 -10.01 -5.33 27.96
CA THR A 316 -11.27 -4.83 28.53
C THR A 316 -11.20 -3.31 28.66
N LEU A 317 -12.16 -2.60 28.06
CA LEU A 317 -12.26 -1.15 28.18
C LEU A 317 -12.96 -0.74 29.48
N ASP A 318 -12.22 -0.10 30.39
CA ASP A 318 -12.80 0.53 31.58
C ASP A 318 -13.03 2.03 31.35
N LEU A 319 -14.27 2.39 31.03
CA LEU A 319 -14.69 3.79 30.83
C LEU A 319 -14.64 4.64 32.12
N SER A 320 -14.35 4.04 33.27
CA SER A 320 -14.11 4.77 34.51
C SER A 320 -12.63 5.13 34.73
N ASP A 321 -11.73 4.58 33.92
CA ASP A 321 -10.33 4.97 33.90
C ASP A 321 -10.18 6.38 33.31
N PRO A 322 -9.58 7.34 34.04
CA PRO A 322 -9.35 8.69 33.52
C PRO A 322 -8.45 8.75 32.28
N GLN A 323 -7.69 7.69 31.95
CA GLN A 323 -6.91 7.61 30.71
C GLN A 323 -7.75 7.24 29.49
N ASN A 324 -8.92 6.63 29.68
CA ASN A 324 -9.83 6.23 28.61
C ASN A 324 -10.76 7.40 28.22
N THR A 325 -10.17 8.53 27.84
CA THR A 325 -10.90 9.66 27.25
C THR A 325 -11.19 9.39 25.78
N PHE A 326 -12.23 10.02 25.21
CA PHE A 326 -12.53 9.90 23.78
C PHE A 326 -11.34 10.33 22.91
N ASP A 327 -10.63 11.38 23.30
CA ASP A 327 -9.47 11.90 22.57
C ASP A 327 -8.28 10.90 22.57
N ASN A 328 -8.16 10.07 23.61
CA ASN A 328 -7.13 9.00 23.67
C ASN A 328 -7.57 7.71 22.96
N LEU A 329 -8.88 7.46 22.93
CA LEU A 329 -9.46 6.26 22.32
C LEU A 329 -9.68 6.39 20.81
N SER A 330 -9.68 7.59 20.27
CA SER A 330 -9.83 7.86 18.85
C SER A 330 -8.94 9.03 18.45
N THR A 331 -7.93 8.77 17.62
CA THR A 331 -7.03 9.81 17.11
C THR A 331 -7.03 9.81 15.59
N GLN A 332 -6.87 11.01 15.01
CA GLN A 332 -6.71 11.21 13.59
C GLN A 332 -5.43 11.99 13.35
N LYS A 333 -4.56 11.45 12.50
CA LYS A 333 -3.38 12.17 11.99
C LYS A 333 -3.52 12.32 10.49
N GLU A 334 -3.04 13.44 9.97
CA GLU A 334 -3.08 13.71 8.54
C GLU A 334 -1.66 13.96 8.01
N TYR A 335 -1.42 13.64 6.74
CA TYR A 335 -0.10 13.69 6.11
C TYR A 335 -0.17 14.31 4.72
N ASN A 336 0.82 15.15 4.38
CA ASN A 336 1.05 15.58 3.01
C ASN A 336 1.77 14.47 2.27
N SER A 337 1.14 13.96 1.22
CA SER A 337 1.63 12.77 0.51
C SER A 337 2.33 13.16 -0.78
N THR A 338 3.22 12.28 -1.21
CA THR A 338 3.95 12.38 -2.47
C THR A 338 3.98 11.01 -3.11
N LEU A 339 3.82 10.94 -4.42
CA LEU A 339 3.92 9.72 -5.21
C LEU A 339 4.83 9.98 -6.40
N PHE A 340 5.78 9.09 -6.64
CA PHE A 340 6.52 8.98 -7.88
C PHE A 340 6.49 7.54 -8.33
N SER A 341 6.23 7.27 -9.61
CA SER A 341 6.33 5.91 -10.14
C SER A 341 6.93 5.87 -11.53
N LEU A 342 7.54 4.72 -11.82
CA LEU A 342 8.02 4.32 -13.13
C LEU A 342 7.22 3.10 -13.57
N ALA A 343 6.98 2.96 -14.87
CA ALA A 343 6.30 1.78 -15.40
C ALA A 343 6.83 1.36 -16.76
N PHE A 344 6.80 0.05 -16.98
CA PHE A 344 6.84 -0.54 -18.31
C PHE A 344 5.45 -1.06 -18.64
N ASN A 345 4.97 -0.72 -19.84
CA ASN A 345 3.66 -1.14 -20.28
C ASN A 345 3.73 -1.81 -21.64
N GLN A 346 3.01 -2.91 -21.82
CA GLN A 346 2.74 -3.45 -23.14
C GLN A 346 1.56 -2.68 -23.74
N VAL A 347 1.77 -2.03 -24.88
CA VAL A 347 0.76 -1.26 -25.63
C VAL A 347 0.09 -2.19 -26.64
N ASP A 348 -1.23 -2.10 -26.73
CA ASP A 348 -2.10 -2.96 -27.55
C ASP A 348 -1.73 -4.46 -27.41
N PRO A 349 -1.72 -5.02 -26.18
CA PRO A 349 -1.19 -6.37 -25.90
C PRO A 349 -1.88 -7.48 -26.71
N ASP A 350 -3.15 -7.28 -27.09
CA ASP A 350 -3.95 -8.23 -27.86
C ASP A 350 -3.74 -8.11 -29.38
N SER A 351 -3.01 -7.10 -29.84
CA SER A 351 -2.72 -6.84 -31.25
C SER A 351 -1.47 -7.57 -31.74
N ALA A 352 -1.48 -8.00 -33.00
CA ALA A 352 -0.28 -8.51 -33.67
C ALA A 352 0.83 -7.44 -33.79
N ALA A 353 0.44 -6.15 -33.78
CA ALA A 353 1.34 -4.99 -33.88
C ALA A 353 1.60 -4.34 -32.50
N LYS A 354 1.59 -5.13 -31.42
CA LYS A 354 1.87 -4.65 -30.06
C LYS A 354 3.17 -3.85 -29.98
N GLY A 355 3.17 -2.82 -29.14
CA GLY A 355 4.33 -1.98 -28.83
C GLY A 355 4.61 -1.94 -27.33
N ALA A 356 5.59 -1.15 -26.90
CA ALA A 356 5.89 -0.95 -25.49
C ALA A 356 5.77 0.53 -25.13
N SER A 357 5.65 0.84 -23.84
CA SER A 357 5.83 2.21 -23.35
C SER A 357 6.58 2.26 -22.04
N ILE A 358 7.37 3.32 -21.86
CA ILE A 358 7.99 3.69 -20.59
C ILE A 358 7.24 4.89 -20.05
N SER A 359 6.77 4.80 -18.81
CA SER A 359 5.99 5.88 -18.19
C SER A 359 6.60 6.39 -16.91
N THR A 360 6.38 7.68 -16.65
CA THR A 360 6.59 8.33 -15.37
C THR A 360 5.26 8.85 -14.85
N THR A 361 5.01 8.71 -13.56
CA THR A 361 3.84 9.30 -12.89
C THR A 361 4.28 10.03 -11.64
N VAL A 362 3.72 11.22 -11.39
CA VAL A 362 3.96 11.99 -10.17
C VAL A 362 2.64 12.44 -9.55
N SER A 363 2.60 12.58 -8.23
CA SER A 363 1.47 13.23 -7.56
C SER A 363 1.37 14.70 -7.99
N SER A 364 0.17 15.14 -8.33
CA SER A 364 -0.16 16.48 -8.80
C SER A 364 -1.20 17.13 -7.86
N LYS A 365 -1.93 18.15 -8.33
CA LYS A 365 -3.07 18.75 -7.61
C LYS A 365 -4.21 18.98 -8.60
N PHE A 366 -5.45 18.79 -8.16
CA PHE A 366 -6.64 19.03 -8.99
C PHE A 366 -7.52 20.12 -8.42
N ASP A 367 -8.04 20.96 -9.30
CA ASP A 367 -9.10 21.89 -8.95
C ASP A 367 -10.42 21.11 -8.86
N GLU A 368 -11.12 21.23 -7.73
CA GLU A 368 -12.46 20.69 -7.57
C GLU A 368 -13.50 21.63 -8.17
N ILE A 369 -14.68 21.09 -8.51
CA ILE A 369 -15.85 21.88 -8.96
C ILE A 369 -16.26 22.92 -7.90
N SER A 370 -15.99 22.64 -6.62
CA SER A 370 -16.24 23.53 -5.48
C SER A 370 -15.33 24.77 -5.44
N GLY A 371 -14.24 24.77 -6.24
CA GLY A 371 -13.14 25.73 -6.14
C GLY A 371 -12.11 25.40 -5.05
N ALA A 372 -12.30 24.33 -4.27
CA ALA A 372 -11.24 23.77 -3.44
C ALA A 372 -10.20 23.04 -4.30
N ILE A 373 -9.05 22.73 -3.71
CA ILE A 373 -8.01 21.96 -4.39
C ILE A 373 -7.86 20.60 -3.71
N ASN A 374 -7.95 19.54 -4.51
CA ASN A 374 -7.60 18.20 -4.09
C ASN A 374 -6.07 18.05 -4.15
N TYR A 375 -5.49 17.71 -3.01
CA TYR A 375 -4.06 17.53 -2.84
C TYR A 375 -3.74 16.08 -2.49
N PRO A 376 -2.51 15.62 -2.76
CA PRO A 376 -2.07 14.30 -2.35
C PRO A 376 -1.95 14.25 -0.82
N GLU A 377 -2.71 13.35 -0.21
CA GLU A 377 -2.94 13.27 1.24
C GLU A 377 -3.15 11.83 1.72
N LEU A 378 -2.77 11.61 2.97
CA LEU A 378 -3.05 10.38 3.71
C LEU A 378 -3.67 10.77 5.05
N THR A 379 -4.72 10.05 5.42
CA THR A 379 -5.35 10.14 6.73
C THR A 379 -5.16 8.82 7.46
N LEU A 380 -4.59 8.90 8.65
CA LEU A 380 -4.44 7.82 9.61
C LEU A 380 -5.51 7.99 10.69
N ASN A 381 -6.45 7.06 10.76
CA ASN A 381 -7.43 6.98 11.84
C ASN A 381 -7.04 5.83 12.76
N THR A 382 -6.90 6.10 14.05
CA THR A 382 -6.57 5.08 15.06
C THR A 382 -7.66 5.04 16.11
N SER A 383 -8.20 3.85 16.34
CA SER A 383 -9.17 3.53 17.38
C SER A 383 -8.54 2.58 18.39
N ASN A 384 -8.47 2.98 19.66
CA ASN A 384 -7.85 2.23 20.76
C ASN A 384 -8.90 1.62 21.72
N PHE A 385 -10.06 1.17 21.23
CA PHE A 385 -11.10 0.61 22.12
C PHE A 385 -10.68 -0.76 22.70
N TYR A 386 -11.11 -1.84 22.07
CA TYR A 386 -10.82 -3.22 22.50
C TYR A 386 -9.50 -3.74 21.93
N VAL A 387 -9.13 -3.27 20.75
CA VAL A 387 -7.85 -3.49 20.08
C VAL A 387 -7.49 -2.20 19.36
N THR A 388 -6.20 -1.95 19.15
CA THR A 388 -5.75 -0.83 18.32
C THR A 388 -6.04 -1.16 16.86
N LEU A 389 -7.06 -0.51 16.31
CA LEU A 389 -7.42 -0.58 14.91
C LEU A 389 -6.94 0.68 14.22
N THR A 390 -6.26 0.51 13.10
CA THR A 390 -5.83 1.63 12.26
C THR A 390 -6.45 1.52 10.88
N GLY A 391 -6.93 2.64 10.36
CA GLY A 391 -7.35 2.79 8.97
C GLY A 391 -6.46 3.81 8.26
N LEU A 392 -6.01 3.45 7.05
CA LEU A 392 -5.20 4.32 6.19
C LEU A 392 -5.95 4.65 4.90
N VAL A 393 -6.29 5.93 4.72
CA VAL A 393 -6.95 6.43 3.51
C VAL A 393 -5.94 7.25 2.73
N GLU A 394 -5.69 6.85 1.49
CA GLU A 394 -4.79 7.55 0.57
C GLU A 394 -5.55 8.10 -0.62
N ASN A 395 -5.17 9.31 -1.02
CA ASN A 395 -5.68 9.94 -2.22
C ASN A 395 -4.53 10.68 -2.91
N PHE A 396 -4.24 10.27 -4.13
CA PHE A 396 -3.24 10.87 -5.00
C PHE A 396 -3.91 11.35 -6.30
N PRO A 397 -4.19 12.65 -6.47
CA PRO A 397 -4.20 13.25 -7.80
C PRO A 397 -2.83 13.02 -8.45
N ILE A 398 -2.79 12.53 -9.69
CA ILE A 398 -1.57 12.15 -10.41
C ILE A 398 -1.52 12.72 -11.82
N GLN A 399 -0.30 13.00 -12.27
CA GLN A 399 0.03 13.35 -13.65
C GLN A 399 0.97 12.29 -14.23
N ARG A 400 0.56 11.62 -15.32
CA ARG A 400 1.35 10.60 -16.02
C ARG A 400 1.86 11.11 -17.37
N ARG A 401 3.07 10.70 -17.77
CA ARG A 401 3.61 10.81 -19.14
C ARG A 401 4.12 9.46 -19.60
N SER A 402 3.98 9.16 -20.88
CA SER A 402 4.41 7.90 -21.50
C SER A 402 5.18 8.17 -22.79
N LEU A 403 6.33 7.52 -22.94
CA LEU A 403 7.01 7.38 -24.22
C LEU A 403 6.66 6.00 -24.80
N SER A 404 5.95 5.99 -25.92
CA SER A 404 5.54 4.76 -26.60
C SER A 404 6.47 4.42 -27.76
N PHE A 405 6.64 3.12 -27.97
CA PHE A 405 7.49 2.49 -28.98
C PHE A 405 6.62 1.56 -29.82
N SER A 406 6.50 1.84 -31.12
CA SER A 406 5.88 0.89 -32.05
C SER A 406 6.81 -0.31 -32.28
N GLN A 407 6.27 -1.43 -32.77
CA GLN A 407 7.09 -2.56 -33.22
C GLN A 407 8.12 -2.20 -34.32
N ALA A 408 7.86 -1.12 -35.07
CA ALA A 408 8.78 -0.55 -36.05
C ALA A 408 9.77 0.48 -35.46
N ASN A 409 9.79 0.63 -34.12
CA ASN A 409 10.55 1.60 -33.34
C ASN A 409 10.17 3.07 -33.61
N ASP A 410 8.93 3.33 -34.05
CA ASP A 410 8.40 4.69 -34.07
C ASP A 410 8.18 5.16 -32.63
N LEU A 411 8.57 6.41 -32.36
CA LEU A 411 8.51 7.01 -31.03
C LEU A 411 7.37 8.01 -30.96
N SER A 412 6.64 7.98 -29.84
CA SER A 412 5.62 8.98 -29.55
C SER A 412 5.61 9.31 -28.07
N LEU A 413 5.84 10.57 -27.72
CA LEU A 413 5.67 11.07 -26.36
C LEU A 413 4.21 11.52 -26.14
N SER A 414 3.55 10.96 -25.14
CA SER A 414 2.20 11.36 -24.77
C SER A 414 2.18 12.77 -24.18
N ALA A 415 1.05 13.47 -24.36
CA ALA A 415 0.72 14.58 -23.48
C ALA A 415 0.62 14.10 -22.03
N ALA A 416 0.71 15.03 -21.08
CA ALA A 416 0.48 14.72 -19.67
C ALA A 416 -0.99 14.35 -19.47
N VAL A 417 -1.25 13.21 -18.81
CA VAL A 417 -2.59 12.72 -18.51
C VAL A 417 -2.83 12.84 -17.01
N GLU A 418 -3.88 13.56 -16.64
CA GLU A 418 -4.29 13.73 -15.24
C GLU A 418 -5.27 12.62 -14.83
N ASN A 419 -4.99 11.92 -13.73
CA ASN A 419 -5.81 10.84 -13.21
C ASN A 419 -5.77 10.77 -11.67
N GLY A 420 -6.54 9.90 -11.03
CA GLY A 420 -6.50 9.63 -9.60
C GLY A 420 -5.97 8.25 -9.25
N LEU A 421 -5.29 8.12 -8.12
CA LEU A 421 -5.04 6.85 -7.43
C LEU A 421 -5.54 7.00 -5.99
N SER A 422 -6.61 6.29 -5.65
CA SER A 422 -7.18 6.25 -4.31
C SER A 422 -7.69 4.85 -4.05
N SER A 423 -7.71 4.42 -2.80
CA SER A 423 -8.19 3.10 -2.40
C SER A 423 -9.22 3.20 -1.28
N ALA A 424 -10.05 2.17 -1.16
CA ALA A 424 -10.88 2.01 0.05
C ALA A 424 -10.01 1.88 1.30
N PRO A 425 -10.45 2.41 2.46
CA PRO A 425 -9.81 2.09 3.72
C PRO A 425 -9.91 0.59 3.99
N SER A 426 -8.84 0.01 4.50
CA SER A 426 -8.83 -1.33 5.10
C SER A 426 -8.31 -1.24 6.52
N ASN A 427 -8.69 -2.20 7.36
CA ASN A 427 -8.02 -2.39 8.64
C ASN A 427 -6.54 -2.71 8.40
N THR A 428 -5.67 -2.06 9.16
CA THR A 428 -4.23 -2.28 9.20
C THR A 428 -3.76 -2.26 10.65
N PHE A 429 -2.63 -2.91 10.90
CA PHE A 429 -2.00 -2.99 12.22
C PHE A 429 -0.55 -2.54 12.11
N LEU A 430 -0.10 -1.76 13.10
CA LEU A 430 1.31 -1.42 13.25
C LEU A 430 2.05 -2.64 13.80
N THR A 431 3.03 -3.13 13.07
CA THR A 431 3.94 -4.18 13.56
C THR A 431 4.90 -3.64 14.61
N SER A 432 5.41 -4.50 15.47
CA SER A 432 6.44 -4.15 16.47
C SER A 432 7.75 -3.62 15.86
N GLN A 433 7.92 -3.74 14.54
CA GLN A 433 9.04 -3.22 13.77
C GLN A 433 8.80 -1.86 13.11
N GLY A 434 7.62 -1.26 13.28
CA GLY A 434 7.32 0.09 12.76
C GLY A 434 6.66 0.11 11.38
N PHE A 435 6.14 -1.02 10.89
CA PHE A 435 5.42 -1.09 9.60
C PHE A 435 3.92 -1.30 9.79
N TYR A 436 3.11 -0.49 9.12
CA TYR A 436 1.72 -0.80 8.85
C TYR A 436 1.62 -1.78 7.67
N VAL A 437 0.80 -2.81 7.81
CA VAL A 437 0.53 -3.81 6.75
C VAL A 437 -0.82 -3.49 6.13
N ALA A 438 -0.82 -2.79 4.99
CA ALA A 438 -2.04 -2.30 4.38
C ALA A 438 -2.33 -3.00 3.04
N GLY A 439 -3.49 -3.64 2.94
CA GLY A 439 -4.04 -4.09 1.66
C GLY A 439 -4.71 -2.92 0.95
N LYS A 440 -4.34 -2.66 -0.30
CA LYS A 440 -4.87 -1.55 -1.09
C LYS A 440 -5.70 -2.11 -2.23
N MET A 441 -6.97 -1.70 -2.27
CA MET A 441 -7.90 -1.97 -3.35
C MET A 441 -8.19 -0.64 -4.06
N PRO A 442 -7.43 -0.27 -5.11
CA PRO A 442 -7.63 0.99 -5.79
C PRO A 442 -9.00 1.04 -6.47
N TYR A 443 -9.56 2.24 -6.54
CA TYR A 443 -10.75 2.47 -7.36
C TYR A 443 -10.40 2.50 -8.84
N GLN A 444 -11.33 2.05 -9.69
CA GLN A 444 -11.34 2.37 -11.11
C GLN A 444 -11.39 3.88 -11.32
N THR A 445 -10.81 4.33 -12.43
CA THR A 445 -10.85 5.73 -12.84
C THR A 445 -11.17 5.85 -14.33
N ILE A 446 -11.79 6.95 -14.76
CA ILE A 446 -11.98 7.27 -16.18
C ILE A 446 -11.47 8.66 -16.45
N THR A 447 -10.58 8.78 -17.42
CA THR A 447 -10.14 10.06 -17.95
C THR A 447 -10.92 10.40 -19.21
N ASP A 448 -11.09 11.71 -19.47
CA ASP A 448 -11.72 12.25 -20.69
C ASP A 448 -13.16 11.79 -20.94
N ARG A 449 -14.00 11.73 -19.89
CA ARG A 449 -15.43 11.34 -19.92
C ARG A 449 -16.28 12.01 -21.01
N THR A 450 -15.88 13.19 -21.47
CA THR A 450 -16.64 14.01 -22.44
C THR A 450 -16.05 13.98 -23.86
N ALA A 451 -14.89 13.34 -24.04
CA ALA A 451 -14.25 13.19 -25.34
C ALA A 451 -14.81 11.96 -26.09
N THR A 452 -14.59 11.92 -27.40
CA THR A 452 -14.98 10.78 -28.26
C THR A 452 -14.23 9.48 -27.94
N THR A 453 -13.23 9.51 -27.05
CA THR A 453 -12.38 8.38 -26.64
C THR A 453 -12.09 8.47 -25.14
N ALA A 454 -13.07 8.16 -24.30
CA ALA A 454 -12.84 8.01 -22.87
C ALA A 454 -11.93 6.79 -22.62
N ILE A 455 -11.08 6.88 -21.59
CA ILE A 455 -10.14 5.80 -21.22
C ILE A 455 -10.50 5.32 -19.82
N GLY A 456 -10.73 4.02 -19.71
CA GLY A 456 -10.92 3.33 -18.43
C GLY A 456 -9.59 2.86 -17.87
N TRP A 457 -9.38 3.10 -16.57
CA TRP A 457 -8.17 2.71 -15.86
C TRP A 457 -8.54 1.74 -14.76
N GLN A 458 -7.85 0.60 -14.77
CA GLN A 458 -7.97 -0.44 -13.78
C GLN A 458 -6.61 -0.64 -13.13
N SER A 459 -6.57 -0.62 -11.80
CA SER A 459 -5.36 -0.95 -11.06
C SER A 459 -5.60 -2.24 -10.31
N ASP A 460 -4.62 -3.15 -10.32
CA ASP A 460 -4.71 -4.34 -9.49
C ASP A 460 -4.56 -3.97 -8.00
N PRO A 461 -5.14 -4.77 -7.10
CA PRO A 461 -4.88 -4.64 -5.68
C PRO A 461 -3.41 -4.89 -5.38
N TYR A 462 -2.91 -4.36 -4.27
CA TYR A 462 -1.53 -4.59 -3.85
C TYR A 462 -1.40 -4.53 -2.33
N THR A 463 -0.35 -5.16 -1.80
CA THR A 463 0.04 -5.01 -0.39
C THR A 463 1.10 -3.93 -0.27
N GLN A 464 0.90 -3.01 0.67
CA GLN A 464 1.82 -1.93 0.95
C GLN A 464 2.31 -2.01 2.40
N LEU A 465 3.63 -2.08 2.58
CA LEU A 465 4.27 -1.87 3.88
C LEU A 465 4.59 -0.38 4.04
N ILE A 466 3.94 0.27 4.99
CA ILE A 466 4.11 1.70 5.25
C ILE A 466 4.88 1.86 6.57
N TYR A 467 6.15 2.25 6.49
CA TYR A 467 7.02 2.41 7.64
C TYR A 467 6.81 3.76 8.30
N THR A 468 6.61 3.78 9.61
CA THR A 468 6.47 5.00 10.42
C THR A 468 7.77 5.25 11.16
N ALA A 469 8.52 6.26 10.72
CA ALA A 469 9.87 6.50 11.22
C ALA A 469 9.90 7.02 12.67
N ASP A 470 8.81 7.64 13.12
CA ASP A 470 8.60 8.18 14.46
C ASP A 470 7.72 7.28 15.35
N ALA A 471 7.55 6.00 15.02
CA ALA A 471 6.70 5.11 15.83
C ALA A 471 7.20 4.94 17.28
N ASP A 472 8.51 5.02 17.49
CA ASP A 472 9.17 5.09 18.80
C ASP A 472 9.44 6.54 19.28
N SER A 473 8.86 7.54 18.61
CA SER A 473 9.06 8.98 18.80
C SER A 473 10.50 9.49 18.56
N SER A 474 11.37 8.68 17.94
CA SER A 474 12.79 9.04 17.76
C SER A 474 13.18 9.48 16.34
N GLY A 475 12.40 9.11 15.32
CA GLY A 475 12.66 9.46 13.93
C GLY A 475 11.86 10.67 13.41
N PRO A 476 12.06 11.04 12.13
CA PRO A 476 11.25 12.08 11.50
C PRO A 476 9.77 11.69 11.49
N GLN A 477 8.89 12.67 11.70
CA GLN A 477 7.43 12.50 11.73
C GLN A 477 6.84 12.26 10.35
N ALA A 478 7.15 11.09 9.81
CA ALA A 478 6.82 10.72 8.45
C ALA A 478 6.65 9.22 8.28
N MET A 479 5.89 8.89 7.23
CA MET A 479 5.79 7.52 6.74
C MET A 479 6.44 7.38 5.37
N LEU A 480 7.05 6.23 5.12
CA LEU A 480 7.77 5.91 3.89
C LEU A 480 7.35 4.54 3.38
N SER A 481 7.20 4.42 2.07
CA SER A 481 6.89 3.15 1.42
C SER A 481 7.33 3.15 -0.04
N SER A 482 7.49 1.95 -0.57
CA SER A 482 7.47 1.69 -2.01
C SER A 482 6.65 0.43 -2.24
N PHE A 483 6.08 0.30 -3.43
CA PHE A 483 5.26 -0.85 -3.78
C PHE A 483 5.31 -1.10 -5.28
N VAL A 484 4.95 -2.32 -5.65
CA VAL A 484 4.78 -2.75 -7.04
C VAL A 484 3.31 -3.04 -7.23
N ARG A 485 2.76 -2.71 -8.40
CA ARG A 485 1.40 -3.09 -8.76
C ARG A 485 1.27 -3.24 -10.26
N ASN A 486 0.31 -4.05 -10.66
CA ASN A 486 -0.13 -4.16 -12.03
C ASN A 486 -1.35 -3.27 -12.28
N GLY A 487 -1.76 -3.21 -13.54
CA GLY A 487 -2.96 -2.53 -13.97
C GLY A 487 -3.13 -2.55 -15.48
N GLY A 488 -4.14 -1.85 -15.96
CA GLY A 488 -4.38 -1.70 -17.38
C GLY A 488 -5.18 -0.45 -17.74
N GLN A 489 -5.03 -0.07 -19.01
CA GLN A 489 -5.91 0.88 -19.67
C GLN A 489 -6.79 0.17 -20.66
N TYR A 490 -8.02 0.63 -20.77
CA TYR A 490 -9.02 0.07 -21.66
C TYR A 490 -9.70 1.18 -22.43
N ALA A 491 -9.96 0.91 -23.71
CA ALA A 491 -10.96 1.67 -24.44
C ALA A 491 -12.33 1.38 -23.80
N ILE A 492 -13.16 2.41 -23.68
CA ILE A 492 -14.50 2.25 -23.10
C ILE A 492 -15.56 2.95 -23.92
N THR A 493 -16.81 2.53 -23.75
CA THR A 493 -17.98 3.14 -24.37
C THR A 493 -19.02 3.45 -23.32
N ASP A 494 -19.56 4.68 -23.37
CA ASP A 494 -20.67 5.11 -22.53
C ASP A 494 -21.96 4.45 -23.02
N ASN A 495 -22.70 3.82 -22.11
CA ASN A 495 -23.98 3.19 -22.41
C ASN A 495 -25.18 4.15 -22.24
N GLY A 496 -24.96 5.39 -21.79
CA GLY A 496 -25.99 6.43 -21.63
C GLY A 496 -26.76 6.40 -20.30
N ASP A 497 -26.59 5.34 -19.50
CA ASP A 497 -27.22 5.16 -18.18
C ASP A 497 -26.20 5.29 -17.03
N SER A 498 -25.15 6.11 -17.22
CA SER A 498 -24.02 6.20 -16.28
C SER A 498 -23.29 4.86 -16.10
N THR A 499 -23.33 3.98 -17.10
CA THR A 499 -22.59 2.71 -17.09
C THR A 499 -21.62 2.68 -18.26
N TRP A 500 -20.47 2.03 -18.07
CA TRP A 500 -19.39 2.00 -19.05
C TRP A 500 -19.08 0.57 -19.46
N THR A 501 -18.98 0.35 -20.77
CA THR A 501 -18.56 -0.94 -21.33
C THR A 501 -17.06 -0.92 -21.63
N ARG A 502 -16.33 -1.90 -21.12
CA ARG A 502 -14.92 -2.17 -21.43
C ARG A 502 -14.79 -2.82 -22.81
N ASN A 503 -13.95 -2.22 -23.66
CA ASN A 503 -13.55 -2.73 -24.97
C ASN A 503 -12.09 -3.25 -24.89
N ASP A 504 -11.34 -3.09 -25.97
CA ASP A 504 -9.96 -3.58 -26.10
C ASP A 504 -9.02 -3.00 -25.03
N LYS A 505 -8.10 -3.84 -24.55
CA LYS A 505 -7.02 -3.45 -23.64
C LYS A 505 -6.01 -2.63 -24.43
N GLN A 506 -5.83 -1.38 -24.04
CA GLN A 506 -4.88 -0.45 -24.67
C GLN A 506 -3.49 -0.55 -24.06
N GLU A 507 -3.42 -0.79 -22.75
CA GLU A 507 -2.16 -1.02 -22.06
C GLU A 507 -2.29 -2.08 -20.96
N GLU A 508 -1.26 -2.90 -20.80
CA GLU A 508 -0.99 -3.70 -19.60
C GLU A 508 0.23 -3.12 -18.89
N GLN A 509 0.13 -2.84 -17.60
CA GLN A 509 1.06 -1.95 -16.88
C GLN A 509 1.76 -2.68 -15.74
N ASN A 510 3.08 -2.52 -15.64
CA ASN A 510 3.89 -2.93 -14.49
C ASN A 510 4.45 -1.68 -13.80
N ILE A 511 3.93 -1.31 -12.64
CA ILE A 511 4.18 -0.02 -11.99
C ILE A 511 5.02 -0.21 -10.72
N PHE A 512 6.10 0.56 -10.61
CA PHE A 512 7.04 0.58 -9.50
C PHE A 512 7.01 1.97 -8.87
N ALA A 513 6.51 2.07 -7.64
CA ALA A 513 6.17 3.34 -7.02
C ALA A 513 6.93 3.59 -5.70
N TRP A 514 7.21 4.86 -5.43
CA TRP A 514 7.61 5.39 -4.13
C TRP A 514 6.51 6.30 -3.60
N SER A 515 6.27 6.22 -2.30
CA SER A 515 5.33 7.08 -1.61
C SER A 515 5.92 7.56 -0.28
N SER A 516 5.82 8.86 -0.02
CA SER A 516 6.27 9.48 1.22
C SER A 516 5.19 10.39 1.77
N TYR A 517 5.02 10.34 3.09
CA TYR A 517 3.94 10.98 3.83
C TYR A 517 4.53 11.80 4.97
N ASN A 518 4.63 13.11 4.83
CA ASN A 518 5.12 14.00 5.89
C ASN A 518 3.94 14.46 6.75
N GLN A 519 4.00 14.27 8.07
CA GLN A 519 2.90 14.62 8.97
C GLN A 519 2.52 16.09 8.78
N ALA A 520 1.22 16.36 8.65
CA ALA A 520 0.71 17.70 8.53
C ALA A 520 0.88 18.47 9.84
N LEU A 521 1.19 19.76 9.72
CA LEU A 521 1.18 20.67 10.87
C LEU A 521 -0.25 20.85 11.37
N GLU A 522 -0.46 20.70 12.69
CA GLU A 522 -1.69 21.12 13.35
C GLU A 522 -1.88 22.63 13.12
N SER A 523 -3.04 23.01 12.60
CA SER A 523 -3.31 24.31 11.98
C SER A 523 -2.74 25.50 12.75
N GLY A 524 -1.70 26.12 12.20
CA GLY A 524 -1.03 27.32 12.71
C GLY A 524 -0.36 28.06 11.55
N SER A 525 -0.18 29.39 11.68
CA SER A 525 0.33 30.27 10.61
C SER A 525 1.57 29.70 9.89
N GLY A 526 1.57 29.71 8.56
CA GLY A 526 2.58 29.10 7.68
C GLY A 526 4.03 29.51 7.89
N SER A 527 4.28 30.61 8.59
CA SER A 527 5.64 31.02 9.00
C SER A 527 6.33 30.00 9.90
N ALA A 528 5.60 29.06 10.51
CA ALA A 528 6.18 28.07 11.41
C ALA A 528 7.14 27.11 10.69
N ILE A 529 6.78 26.59 9.50
CA ILE A 529 7.59 25.56 8.85
C ILE A 529 8.89 26.10 8.25
N GLU A 530 8.85 27.28 7.64
CA GLU A 530 10.05 27.92 7.08
C GLU A 530 11.08 28.22 8.19
N GLN A 531 10.60 28.60 9.39
CA GLN A 531 11.45 28.81 10.56
C GLN A 531 12.08 27.51 11.07
N LYS A 532 11.38 26.38 10.98
CA LYS A 532 11.89 25.06 11.37
C LYS A 532 12.96 24.53 10.40
N ILE A 533 12.86 24.88 9.12
CA ILE A 533 13.83 24.51 8.08
C ILE A 533 15.06 25.44 8.08
N ASN A 534 14.84 26.73 8.36
CA ASN A 534 15.89 27.74 8.30
C ASN A 534 17.08 27.38 9.21
N SER A 535 18.29 27.61 8.72
CA SER A 535 19.58 27.27 9.34
C SER A 535 19.91 25.78 9.46
N LYS A 536 19.10 24.88 8.89
CA LYS A 536 19.42 23.44 8.82
C LYS A 536 20.24 23.08 7.58
N THR A 537 20.96 21.97 7.69
CA THR A 537 21.65 21.31 6.59
C THR A 537 21.08 19.92 6.39
N PHE A 538 20.93 19.51 5.13
CA PHE A 538 20.33 18.25 4.75
C PHE A 538 21.24 17.49 3.80
N GLY A 539 21.23 16.17 3.95
CA GLY A 539 21.66 15.25 2.92
C GLY A 539 20.46 14.89 2.08
N ALA A 540 20.55 15.12 0.77
CA ALA A 540 19.45 14.89 -0.16
C ALA A 540 19.84 13.88 -1.23
N VAL A 541 18.94 12.93 -1.50
CA VAL A 541 19.08 11.96 -2.58
C VAL A 541 17.92 12.13 -3.55
N GLY A 542 18.24 12.28 -4.84
CA GLY A 542 17.27 12.43 -5.92
C GLY A 542 17.36 11.30 -6.94
N LEU A 543 16.21 10.92 -7.49
CA LEU A 543 16.11 10.07 -8.68
C LEU A 543 15.08 10.69 -9.63
N SER A 544 15.45 10.81 -10.91
CA SER A 544 14.55 11.33 -11.94
C SER A 544 14.73 10.61 -13.27
N LEU A 545 13.65 10.57 -14.05
CA LEU A 545 13.62 10.09 -15.42
C LEU A 545 12.98 11.15 -16.32
N LYS A 546 13.73 11.62 -17.31
CA LYS A 546 13.23 12.46 -18.38
C LYS A 546 12.90 11.60 -19.59
N LEU A 547 11.72 11.79 -20.15
CA LEU A 547 11.30 11.19 -21.41
C LEU A 547 11.30 12.24 -22.54
N SER A 548 11.64 11.82 -23.75
CA SER A 548 11.67 12.62 -24.97
C SER A 548 11.38 11.74 -26.19
N ASP A 549 10.85 12.31 -27.25
CA ASP A 549 10.72 11.70 -28.57
C ASP A 549 11.82 12.17 -29.54
N THR A 550 12.71 13.06 -29.09
CA THR A 550 13.82 13.61 -29.88
C THR A 550 15.13 13.59 -29.09
N GLY A 551 16.26 13.35 -29.79
CA GLY A 551 17.59 13.29 -29.17
C GLY A 551 17.73 12.08 -28.25
N ASP A 552 18.00 12.35 -26.96
CA ASP A 552 18.00 11.35 -25.91
C ASP A 552 16.57 11.05 -25.49
N ILE A 553 16.06 9.89 -25.91
CA ILE A 553 14.67 9.45 -25.71
C ILE A 553 14.33 9.23 -24.24
N TYR A 554 15.34 8.88 -23.44
CA TYR A 554 15.24 9.08 -22.01
C TYR A 554 16.60 9.41 -21.38
N THR A 555 16.55 10.04 -20.21
CA THR A 555 17.72 10.33 -19.38
C THR A 555 17.37 10.05 -17.93
N THR A 556 18.15 9.19 -17.28
CA THR A 556 18.02 8.86 -15.86
C THR A 556 19.12 9.57 -15.09
N ALA A 557 18.75 10.28 -14.03
CA ALA A 557 19.68 10.97 -13.16
C ALA A 557 19.47 10.56 -11.70
N GLY A 558 20.58 10.22 -11.03
CA GLY A 558 20.65 9.94 -9.60
C GLY A 558 21.61 10.91 -8.94
N ASP A 559 21.15 11.66 -7.95
CA ASP A 559 21.90 12.77 -7.35
C ASP A 559 22.07 12.57 -5.85
N ILE A 560 23.30 12.75 -5.34
CA ILE A 560 23.60 12.87 -3.91
C ILE A 560 24.05 14.32 -3.66
N MET A 561 23.32 15.03 -2.83
CA MET A 561 23.38 16.49 -2.71
C MET A 561 23.49 16.92 -1.25
N HIS A 562 24.24 18.00 -1.01
CA HIS A 562 24.24 18.72 0.25
C HIS A 562 23.38 19.97 0.11
N TRP A 563 22.33 20.06 0.91
CA TRP A 563 21.40 21.19 0.96
C TRP A 563 21.65 22.02 2.21
N SER A 564 21.72 23.34 2.05
CA SER A 564 21.91 24.27 3.16
C SER A 564 20.87 25.38 3.09
N ALA A 565 19.91 25.35 4.02
CA ALA A 565 18.84 26.34 4.13
C ALA A 565 19.33 27.56 4.92
N VAL A 566 20.34 28.28 4.40
CA VAL A 566 20.99 29.40 5.10
C VAL A 566 20.17 30.70 5.09
N SER A 567 19.15 30.79 4.24
CA SER A 567 18.19 31.88 4.26
C SER A 567 16.76 31.34 4.39
N PRO A 568 15.80 32.16 4.83
CA PRO A 568 14.42 31.73 5.08
C PRO A 568 13.66 31.22 3.84
N ASP A 569 14.18 31.47 2.64
CA ASP A 569 13.53 31.27 1.34
C ASP A 569 14.43 30.55 0.31
N THR A 570 15.65 30.19 0.67
CA THR A 570 16.62 29.61 -0.27
C THR A 570 17.35 28.42 0.32
N ILE A 571 17.39 27.32 -0.44
CA ILE A 571 18.26 26.18 -0.22
C ILE A 571 19.43 26.29 -1.19
N THR A 572 20.65 26.35 -0.66
CA THR A 572 21.87 26.24 -1.47
C THR A 572 22.23 24.77 -1.62
N GLU A 573 22.26 24.29 -2.86
CA GLU A 573 22.66 22.92 -3.22
C GLU A 573 24.13 22.89 -3.66
N THR A 574 24.88 21.90 -3.15
CA THR A 574 26.31 21.70 -3.44
C THR A 574 26.69 20.22 -3.41
N GLN A 575 27.86 19.88 -3.98
CA GLN A 575 28.48 18.55 -3.88
C GLN A 575 29.93 18.68 -3.36
N PRO A 576 30.11 18.80 -2.03
CA PRO A 576 31.38 19.24 -1.44
C PRO A 576 32.51 18.18 -1.38
N SER A 577 32.19 16.89 -1.51
CA SER A 577 33.15 15.79 -1.37
C SER A 577 32.83 14.64 -2.35
N ALA A 578 33.68 13.61 -2.38
CA ALA A 578 33.43 12.41 -3.18
C ALA A 578 32.19 11.61 -2.75
N HIS A 579 31.62 11.86 -1.57
CA HIS A 579 30.34 11.28 -1.16
C HIS A 579 29.16 11.84 -1.98
N TYR A 580 29.29 13.10 -2.41
CA TYR A 580 28.24 13.83 -3.11
C TYR A 580 28.54 13.81 -4.62
N GLN A 581 27.86 12.93 -5.34
CA GLN A 581 28.03 12.76 -6.78
C GLN A 581 26.69 12.66 -7.50
N SER A 582 26.71 13.06 -8.77
CA SER A 582 25.64 12.88 -9.73
C SER A 582 26.01 11.78 -10.72
N TYR A 583 25.08 10.87 -10.94
CA TYR A 583 25.14 9.76 -11.87
C TYR A 583 24.10 9.97 -12.96
N LEU A 584 24.48 9.69 -14.21
CA LEU A 584 23.63 9.95 -15.36
C LEU A 584 23.89 8.93 -16.47
N PHE A 585 22.81 8.34 -16.97
CA PHE A 585 22.83 7.63 -18.24
C PHE A 585 21.64 8.04 -19.10
N SER A 586 21.81 7.99 -20.41
CA SER A 586 20.76 8.30 -21.38
C SER A 586 20.74 7.29 -22.51
N ARG A 587 19.57 7.15 -23.12
CA ARG A 587 19.43 6.41 -24.38
C ARG A 587 19.06 7.36 -25.49
N ALA A 588 19.79 7.29 -26.60
CA ALA A 588 19.53 8.05 -27.80
C ALA A 588 18.43 7.40 -28.66
N ALA A 589 17.84 8.16 -29.58
CA ALA A 589 16.81 7.66 -30.50
C ALA A 589 17.30 6.52 -31.42
N ASP A 590 18.60 6.40 -31.65
CA ASP A 590 19.21 5.26 -32.36
C ASP A 590 19.42 4.03 -31.46
N GLN A 591 18.83 4.04 -30.26
CA GLN A 591 18.93 3.03 -29.21
C GLN A 591 20.33 2.88 -28.59
N THR A 592 21.28 3.79 -28.85
CA THR A 592 22.58 3.76 -28.18
C THR A 592 22.46 4.20 -26.72
N LEU A 593 23.04 3.41 -25.81
CA LEU A 593 23.14 3.76 -24.39
C LEU A 593 24.43 4.54 -24.11
N ASN A 594 24.31 5.68 -23.43
CA ASN A 594 25.42 6.52 -23.00
C ASN A 594 25.46 6.57 -21.47
N VAL A 595 26.54 6.08 -20.87
CA VAL A 595 26.76 6.11 -19.41
C VAL A 595 27.86 7.13 -19.09
N SER A 596 27.48 8.20 -18.41
CA SER A 596 28.41 9.29 -18.06
C SER A 596 29.29 8.92 -16.88
N ALA A 597 30.51 9.46 -16.82
CA ALA A 597 31.30 9.38 -15.60
C ALA A 597 30.55 10.08 -14.45
N PRO A 598 30.59 9.54 -13.21
CA PRO A 598 30.08 10.24 -12.06
C PRO A 598 30.74 11.62 -11.96
N SER A 599 29.96 12.63 -11.63
CA SER A 599 30.42 14.02 -11.61
C SER A 599 30.06 14.69 -10.30
N SER A 600 30.86 15.68 -9.90
CA SER A 600 30.51 16.59 -8.82
C SER A 600 30.44 18.02 -9.36
N SER A 601 29.38 18.74 -9.00
CA SER A 601 29.27 20.16 -9.25
C SER A 601 29.89 20.95 -8.10
N ALA A 602 31.05 21.56 -8.35
CA ALA A 602 31.62 22.57 -7.46
C ALA A 602 30.82 23.89 -7.50
N VAL A 603 29.92 24.05 -8.47
CA VAL A 603 29.10 25.25 -8.63
C VAL A 603 27.91 25.17 -7.68
N ARG A 604 27.83 26.15 -6.78
CA ARG A 604 26.67 26.35 -5.91
C ARG A 604 25.49 26.80 -6.74
N ALA A 605 24.36 26.12 -6.61
CA ALA A 605 23.13 26.54 -7.23
C ALA A 605 22.01 26.58 -6.18
N ASN A 606 21.08 27.52 -6.38
CA ASN A 606 20.05 27.81 -5.40
C ASN A 606 18.71 27.26 -5.87
N ARG A 607 17.95 26.74 -4.91
CA ARG A 607 16.51 26.48 -5.02
C ARG A 607 15.81 27.48 -4.14
N GLN A 608 14.78 28.13 -4.66
CA GLN A 608 13.88 28.90 -3.83
C GLN A 608 12.88 27.94 -3.19
N TYR A 609 12.53 28.18 -1.92
CA TYR A 609 11.47 27.44 -1.26
C TYR A 609 10.53 28.37 -0.51
N GLN A 610 9.27 27.97 -0.43
CA GLN A 610 8.24 28.73 0.29
C GLN A 610 7.15 27.81 0.82
N ALA A 611 6.63 28.10 2.01
CA ALA A 611 5.43 27.48 2.55
C ALA A 611 4.19 27.88 1.75
N THR A 612 3.45 26.88 1.29
CA THR A 612 2.22 27.08 0.51
C THR A 612 0.99 26.68 1.32
N PRO A 613 -0.06 27.51 1.37
CA PRO A 613 -1.31 27.12 2.00
C PRO A 613 -2.03 26.06 1.17
N SER A 614 -2.76 25.18 1.85
CA SER A 614 -3.75 24.29 1.24
C SER A 614 -5.09 25.01 1.19
N LEU A 615 -5.69 25.12 0.00
CA LEU A 615 -7.03 25.67 -0.17
C LEU A 615 -8.09 24.58 0.03
N LYS A 616 -8.77 24.58 1.18
CA LYS A 616 -9.73 23.54 1.60
C LYS A 616 -11.14 24.13 1.78
N SER A 617 -12.16 23.32 1.50
CA SER A 617 -13.54 23.65 1.86
C SER A 617 -13.77 23.43 3.36
N THR A 618 -14.38 24.42 4.02
CA THR A 618 -14.76 24.36 5.44
C THR A 618 -16.21 24.77 5.60
N SER A 619 -16.77 24.58 6.81
CA SER A 619 -18.13 25.05 7.15
C SER A 619 -18.33 26.56 6.98
N SER A 620 -17.24 27.33 6.88
CA SER A 620 -17.23 28.79 6.68
C SER A 620 -16.84 29.21 5.26
N GLY A 621 -16.74 28.26 4.32
CA GLY A 621 -16.29 28.47 2.95
C GLY A 621 -14.86 27.99 2.70
N LEU A 622 -14.27 28.40 1.58
CA LEU A 622 -12.89 28.07 1.23
C LEU A 622 -11.91 28.80 2.14
N GLN A 623 -11.00 28.07 2.78
CA GLN A 623 -9.95 28.63 3.64
C GLN A 623 -8.56 28.16 3.22
N ASN A 624 -7.58 29.05 3.41
CA ASN A 624 -6.16 28.72 3.31
C ASN A 624 -5.67 28.17 4.64
N ILE A 625 -5.19 26.93 4.65
CA ILE A 625 -4.68 26.24 5.84
C ILE A 625 -3.23 25.83 5.58
N PHE A 626 -2.32 26.25 6.46
CA PHE A 626 -0.93 25.84 6.38
C PHE A 626 -0.74 24.49 7.06
N ARG A 627 -0.39 23.49 6.27
CA ARG A 627 -0.29 22.09 6.71
C ARG A 627 1.11 21.50 6.53
N GLY A 628 2.13 22.32 6.26
CA GLY A 628 3.51 21.85 5.99
C GLY A 628 3.82 21.58 4.52
N ARG A 629 2.96 22.02 3.59
CA ARG A 629 3.25 22.00 2.14
C ARG A 629 4.23 23.10 1.77
N LEU A 630 5.11 22.79 0.84
CA LEU A 630 6.12 23.68 0.30
C LEU A 630 6.04 23.72 -1.23
N THR A 631 6.50 24.81 -1.82
CA THR A 631 7.00 24.84 -3.19
C THR A 631 8.52 24.93 -3.13
N VAL A 632 9.23 24.12 -3.92
CA VAL A 632 10.69 24.17 -4.06
C VAL A 632 11.02 24.30 -5.54
N THR A 633 11.84 25.25 -5.96
CA THR A 633 12.14 25.41 -7.39
C THR A 633 13.13 24.37 -7.91
N ALA A 634 13.07 24.12 -9.22
CA ALA A 634 14.13 23.41 -9.93
C ALA A 634 15.44 24.19 -9.85
N LEU A 635 16.56 23.47 -9.86
CA LEU A 635 17.87 24.02 -9.58
C LEU A 635 18.24 25.17 -10.54
N GLY A 636 18.50 26.36 -10.00
CA GLY A 636 18.91 27.53 -10.79
C GLY A 636 17.82 28.12 -11.70
N THR A 637 16.55 27.72 -11.51
CA THR A 637 15.40 28.25 -12.25
C THR A 637 14.26 28.67 -11.30
N LEU A 638 13.17 29.19 -11.87
CA LEU A 638 11.93 29.53 -11.15
C LEU A 638 10.81 28.48 -11.38
N GLU A 639 11.12 27.35 -12.02
CA GLU A 639 10.15 26.27 -12.25
C GLU A 639 9.76 25.64 -10.89
N PRO A 640 8.48 25.68 -10.47
CA PRO A 640 8.08 25.23 -9.14
C PRO A 640 7.81 23.73 -9.09
N ASN A 641 8.36 23.05 -8.08
CA ASN A 641 8.02 21.67 -7.73
C ASN A 641 7.16 21.63 -6.46
N GLN A 642 6.27 20.64 -6.38
CA GLN A 642 5.50 20.38 -5.17
C GLN A 642 6.39 19.68 -4.13
N ALA A 643 6.27 20.09 -2.88
CA ALA A 643 7.04 19.53 -1.79
C ALA A 643 6.26 19.55 -0.46
N SER A 644 6.76 18.81 0.51
CA SER A 644 6.29 18.89 1.90
C SER A 644 7.44 18.66 2.85
N SER A 645 7.25 19.11 4.08
CA SER A 645 8.19 18.90 5.18
C SER A 645 7.47 18.31 6.38
N THR A 646 8.19 17.53 7.17
CA THR A 646 7.76 17.16 8.53
C THR A 646 7.59 18.40 9.40
N PRO A 647 6.78 18.35 10.47
CA PRO A 647 6.53 19.50 11.35
C PRO A 647 7.80 20.14 11.93
N GLU A 648 8.81 19.33 12.25
CA GLU A 648 10.09 19.80 12.79
C GLU A 648 11.12 20.19 11.72
N GLY A 649 10.79 20.06 10.43
CA GLY A 649 11.71 20.45 9.35
C GLY A 649 12.92 19.53 9.22
N ASP A 650 12.86 18.31 9.73
CA ASP A 650 13.95 17.33 9.73
C ASP A 650 13.93 16.38 8.52
N MET A 651 12.83 16.37 7.76
CA MET A 651 12.74 15.68 6.48
C MET A 651 11.89 16.48 5.48
N ILE A 652 12.40 16.62 4.26
CA ILE A 652 11.73 17.31 3.14
C ILE A 652 11.62 16.33 1.97
N THR A 653 10.44 16.24 1.38
CA THR A 653 10.21 15.46 0.16
C THR A 653 9.80 16.41 -0.97
N VAL A 654 10.47 16.32 -2.11
CA VAL A 654 10.17 17.11 -3.32
C VAL A 654 9.80 16.18 -4.46
N ILE A 655 8.68 16.43 -5.10
CA ILE A 655 8.29 15.78 -6.35
C ILE A 655 8.77 16.61 -7.51
N GLN A 656 9.70 16.05 -8.30
CA GLN A 656 10.25 16.73 -9.47
C GLN A 656 9.31 16.56 -10.66
N ASN A 657 9.02 17.68 -11.32
CA ASN A 657 8.38 17.70 -12.63
C ASN A 657 9.02 18.84 -13.43
N GLU A 658 10.28 18.64 -13.80
CA GLU A 658 11.18 19.68 -14.31
C GLU A 658 11.41 19.50 -15.82
N LEU A 659 11.51 20.59 -16.59
CA LEU A 659 11.82 20.51 -18.02
C LEU A 659 13.19 19.89 -18.32
N SER A 660 14.18 20.12 -17.44
CA SER A 660 15.56 19.67 -17.61
C SER A 660 15.79 18.24 -17.12
N LYS A 661 15.17 17.84 -15.99
CA LYS A 661 15.36 16.53 -15.35
C LYS A 661 14.18 15.56 -15.50
N GLY A 662 13.05 16.02 -16.01
CA GLY A 662 11.84 15.20 -16.13
C GLY A 662 11.13 15.00 -14.80
N GLN A 663 10.53 13.83 -14.63
CA GLN A 663 9.76 13.48 -13.44
C GLN A 663 10.58 12.64 -12.47
N GLY A 664 10.43 12.89 -11.16
CA GLY A 664 11.26 12.26 -10.14
C GLY A 664 10.87 12.61 -8.71
N MET A 665 11.75 12.24 -7.78
CA MET A 665 11.61 12.55 -6.37
C MET A 665 12.97 12.85 -5.73
N ILE A 666 12.99 13.82 -4.83
CA ILE A 666 14.12 14.10 -3.94
C ILE A 666 13.66 13.89 -2.50
N GLN A 667 14.40 13.06 -1.76
CA GLN A 667 14.23 12.90 -0.32
C GLN A 667 15.43 13.52 0.39
N ALA A 668 15.17 14.53 1.23
CA ALA A 668 16.18 15.21 2.02
C ALA A 668 15.95 14.94 3.51
N VAL A 669 17.01 14.56 4.23
CA VAL A 669 17.00 14.33 5.68
C VAL A 669 18.03 15.24 6.34
N GLU A 670 17.69 15.78 7.52
CA GLU A 670 18.59 16.65 8.27
C GLU A 670 19.87 15.90 8.64
N LEU A 671 21.02 16.51 8.36
CA LEU A 671 22.32 15.92 8.70
C LEU A 671 22.51 15.88 10.21
N ARG A 672 23.23 14.86 10.67
CA ARG A 672 23.48 14.63 12.09
C ARG A 672 24.50 15.61 12.64
N ASP A 673 24.25 16.09 13.85
CA ASP A 673 25.24 16.83 14.65
C ASP A 673 25.96 15.89 15.63
N THR A 674 25.32 14.77 15.98
CA THR A 674 25.83 13.75 16.89
C THR A 674 26.21 12.48 16.13
N ALA A 675 27.49 12.11 16.23
CA ALA A 675 28.02 10.92 15.59
C ALA A 675 27.31 9.64 16.07
N PRO A 676 26.87 8.74 15.16
CA PRO A 676 26.31 7.46 15.53
C PRO A 676 27.29 6.59 16.34
N THR A 677 26.76 5.80 17.26
CA THR A 677 27.53 4.92 18.16
C THR A 677 28.36 3.92 17.35
N ALA A 678 29.56 3.62 17.83
CA ALA A 678 30.46 2.70 17.16
C ALA A 678 29.90 1.27 17.11
N ASP A 679 29.27 0.80 18.20
CA ASP A 679 28.60 -0.50 18.25
C ASP A 679 27.22 -0.42 17.58
N ARG A 680 27.13 -1.05 16.41
CA ARG A 680 25.93 -1.19 15.56
C ARG A 680 25.67 -2.67 15.25
N SER A 681 26.23 -3.57 16.04
CA SER A 681 26.08 -5.00 15.81
C SER A 681 24.61 -5.41 15.95
N ASN A 682 24.15 -6.29 15.05
CA ASN A 682 22.79 -6.82 14.98
C ASN A 682 21.69 -5.80 14.61
N LEU A 683 22.04 -4.59 14.16
CA LEU A 683 21.04 -3.70 13.56
C LEU A 683 20.59 -4.26 12.21
N ARG A 684 19.27 -4.26 12.00
CA ARG A 684 18.62 -4.74 10.77
C ARG A 684 17.85 -3.61 10.12
N TYR A 685 18.05 -3.43 8.82
CA TYR A 685 17.31 -2.49 8.00
C TYR A 685 16.62 -3.24 6.86
N ARG A 686 15.31 -3.06 6.72
CA ARG A 686 14.56 -3.54 5.56
C ARG A 686 14.64 -2.51 4.45
N LEU A 687 14.93 -2.95 3.23
CA LEU A 687 14.95 -2.04 2.08
C LEU A 687 13.54 -1.79 1.58
N SER A 688 13.31 -0.57 1.14
CA SER A 688 12.12 -0.18 0.39
C SER A 688 12.51 0.84 -0.68
N GLY A 689 12.35 0.48 -1.94
CA GLY A 689 12.61 1.35 -3.07
C GLY A 689 12.69 0.59 -4.37
N ASN A 690 12.87 1.33 -5.45
CA ASN A 690 12.96 0.78 -6.79
C ASN A 690 14.22 1.29 -7.52
N SER A 691 14.54 0.69 -8.66
CA SER A 691 15.57 1.18 -9.58
C SER A 691 15.12 1.09 -11.03
N PHE A 692 15.75 1.91 -11.86
CA PHE A 692 15.67 1.87 -13.31
C PHE A 692 17.07 1.58 -13.86
N GLY A 693 17.15 0.50 -14.64
CA GLY A 693 18.36 0.02 -15.26
C GLY A 693 18.21 -0.10 -16.77
N SER A 694 19.34 -0.11 -17.45
CA SER A 694 19.38 -0.16 -18.90
C SER A 694 20.68 -0.79 -19.37
N ASP A 695 20.59 -1.67 -20.36
CA ASP A 695 21.74 -2.30 -21.02
C ASP A 695 21.61 -2.22 -22.55
N ALA A 696 22.50 -2.86 -23.32
CA ALA A 696 22.46 -2.77 -24.79
C ALA A 696 21.13 -3.25 -25.42
N GLY A 697 20.40 -4.17 -24.77
CA GLY A 697 19.20 -4.79 -25.33
C GLY A 697 17.93 -4.63 -24.48
N LEU A 698 18.05 -4.32 -23.19
CA LEU A 698 16.94 -4.31 -22.24
C LEU A 698 16.91 -3.04 -21.39
N ASN A 699 15.71 -2.60 -21.04
CA ASN A 699 15.49 -1.75 -19.87
C ASN A 699 14.95 -2.63 -18.72
N ARG A 700 15.26 -2.27 -17.47
CA ARG A 700 14.88 -3.03 -16.28
C ARG A 700 14.29 -2.13 -15.21
N LEU A 701 13.20 -2.57 -14.59
CA LEU A 701 12.65 -2.00 -13.38
C LEU A 701 12.74 -3.06 -12.29
N ARG A 702 13.31 -2.68 -11.14
CA ARG A 702 13.45 -3.58 -9.99
C ARG A 702 12.87 -2.94 -8.74
N ASN A 703 12.18 -3.72 -7.92
CA ASN A 703 11.79 -3.38 -6.56
C ASN A 703 12.62 -4.19 -5.57
N TYR A 704 12.96 -3.60 -4.43
CA TYR A 704 13.82 -4.22 -3.42
C TYR A 704 13.10 -4.43 -2.08
N ASN A 705 11.77 -4.35 -2.04
CA ASN A 705 11.01 -4.58 -0.82
C ASN A 705 11.33 -5.95 -0.22
N ASN A 706 11.25 -6.04 1.10
CA ASN A 706 11.59 -7.23 1.88
C ASN A 706 13.06 -7.68 1.77
N SER A 707 13.92 -6.95 1.06
CA SER A 707 15.38 -7.13 1.19
C SER A 707 15.84 -6.64 2.57
N VAL A 708 16.92 -7.20 3.10
CA VAL A 708 17.43 -6.88 4.45
C VAL A 708 18.93 -6.64 4.41
N ILE A 709 19.36 -5.55 5.05
CA ILE A 709 20.75 -5.30 5.43
C ILE A 709 20.89 -5.55 6.93
N THR A 710 21.81 -6.45 7.30
CA THR A 710 22.18 -6.70 8.70
C THR A 710 23.60 -6.22 8.95
N LEU A 711 23.78 -5.38 9.96
CA LEU A 711 25.08 -4.87 10.38
C LEU A 711 25.74 -5.85 11.36
N ASN A 712 26.78 -6.55 10.95
CA ASN A 712 27.43 -7.57 11.77
C ASN A 712 28.53 -7.00 12.68
N SER A 713 29.14 -5.89 12.27
CA SER A 713 30.18 -5.19 13.01
C SER A 713 30.15 -3.70 12.69
N GLN A 714 31.18 -2.97 13.09
CA GLN A 714 31.31 -1.54 12.81
C GLN A 714 31.49 -1.23 11.32
N THR A 715 32.00 -2.18 10.53
CA THR A 715 32.39 -1.97 9.12
C THR A 715 31.89 -3.05 8.17
N THR A 716 31.27 -4.12 8.68
CA THR A 716 30.76 -5.24 7.85
C THR A 716 29.25 -5.34 7.91
N ALA A 717 28.65 -5.60 6.76
CA ALA A 717 27.22 -5.79 6.60
C ALA A 717 26.94 -7.04 5.75
N VAL A 718 25.78 -7.64 5.94
CA VAL A 718 25.28 -8.72 5.08
C VAL A 718 23.96 -8.27 4.45
N LEU A 719 23.84 -8.48 3.16
CA LEU A 719 22.65 -8.17 2.37
C LEU A 719 21.97 -9.46 1.92
N SER A 720 20.65 -9.51 2.10
CA SER A 720 19.77 -10.46 1.43
C SER A 720 18.80 -9.68 0.56
N LEU A 721 18.87 -9.89 -0.76
CA LEU A 721 18.02 -9.26 -1.75
C LEU A 721 16.81 -10.15 -2.05
N ASN A 722 15.65 -9.53 -2.07
CA ASN A 722 14.42 -10.01 -2.68
C ASN A 722 14.06 -8.99 -3.75
N ILE A 723 13.98 -9.43 -5.00
CA ILE A 723 13.85 -8.57 -6.17
C ILE A 723 12.59 -8.98 -6.94
N LEU A 724 11.69 -8.02 -7.16
CA LEU A 724 10.69 -8.12 -8.22
C LEU A 724 11.20 -7.32 -9.42
N GLU A 725 11.22 -7.94 -10.61
CA GLU A 725 11.78 -7.34 -11.82
C GLU A 725 10.77 -7.39 -12.98
N SER A 726 10.65 -6.30 -13.72
CA SER A 726 10.07 -6.28 -15.08
C SER A 726 11.10 -5.74 -16.06
N THR A 727 11.10 -6.29 -17.27
CA THR A 727 12.03 -5.93 -18.34
C THR A 727 11.28 -5.46 -19.57
N HIS A 728 11.89 -4.54 -20.32
CA HIS A 728 11.43 -4.09 -21.63
C HIS A 728 12.53 -4.40 -22.65
N ASP A 729 12.24 -5.30 -23.59
CA ASP A 729 13.13 -5.64 -24.69
C ASP A 729 13.05 -4.60 -25.81
N ILE A 730 14.19 -3.99 -26.10
CA ILE A 730 14.29 -2.82 -26.98
C ILE A 730 14.15 -3.21 -28.46
N ASN A 731 14.46 -4.44 -28.83
CA ASN A 731 14.41 -4.87 -30.23
C ASN A 731 13.01 -5.36 -30.62
N SER A 732 12.36 -6.05 -29.69
CA SER A 732 11.04 -6.68 -29.91
C SER A 732 9.88 -5.85 -29.37
N GLN A 733 10.15 -4.83 -28.56
CA GLN A 733 9.13 -4.01 -27.88
C GLN A 733 8.17 -4.86 -27.04
N VAL A 734 8.72 -5.90 -26.41
CA VAL A 734 8.00 -6.79 -25.49
C VAL A 734 8.35 -6.43 -24.06
N VAL A 735 7.32 -6.29 -23.23
CA VAL A 735 7.46 -6.12 -21.79
C VAL A 735 7.24 -7.47 -21.11
N SER A 736 8.14 -7.85 -20.21
CA SER A 736 7.98 -9.07 -19.43
C SER A 736 6.96 -8.86 -18.31
N LYS A 737 6.27 -9.94 -17.93
CA LYS A 737 5.62 -10.02 -16.62
C LYS A 737 6.64 -9.78 -15.50
N ILE A 738 6.15 -9.41 -14.32
CA ILE A 738 6.99 -9.28 -13.14
C ILE A 738 7.48 -10.66 -12.73
N ALA A 739 8.78 -10.79 -12.49
CA ALA A 739 9.43 -12.00 -12.02
C ALA A 739 10.11 -11.76 -10.67
N GLU A 740 10.05 -12.74 -9.78
CA GLU A 740 10.72 -12.72 -8.48
C GLU A 740 12.09 -13.43 -8.55
N SER A 741 13.08 -12.87 -7.88
CA SER A 741 14.37 -13.52 -7.62
C SER A 741 14.87 -13.16 -6.22
N SER A 742 15.70 -14.01 -5.63
CA SER A 742 16.33 -13.73 -4.34
C SER A 742 17.80 -14.12 -4.33
N ILE A 743 18.60 -13.32 -3.64
CA ILE A 743 20.05 -13.54 -3.46
C ILE A 743 20.34 -13.33 -1.98
N THR A 744 20.82 -14.35 -1.29
CA THR A 744 21.00 -14.30 0.18
C THR A 744 22.47 -14.28 0.58
N ASN A 745 22.75 -13.72 1.76
CA ASN A 745 24.06 -13.77 2.42
C ASN A 745 25.21 -13.09 1.66
N ILE A 746 24.92 -11.99 0.97
CA ILE A 746 25.94 -11.19 0.28
C ILE A 746 26.73 -10.40 1.33
N SER A 747 28.00 -10.78 1.55
CA SER A 747 28.88 -10.07 2.49
C SER A 747 29.41 -8.79 1.86
N GLY A 748 29.30 -7.68 2.58
CA GLY A 748 29.78 -6.37 2.16
C GLY A 748 30.43 -5.57 3.28
N THR A 749 30.84 -4.35 2.94
CA THR A 749 31.40 -3.40 3.87
C THR A 749 30.59 -2.12 3.89
N TYR A 750 30.73 -1.34 4.96
CA TYR A 750 30.08 -0.04 5.06
C TYR A 750 30.86 0.93 5.95
N SER A 751 30.62 2.21 5.73
CA SER A 751 31.15 3.31 6.54
C SER A 751 30.04 4.29 6.89
N VAL A 752 30.13 4.87 8.10
CA VAL A 752 29.24 5.94 8.56
C VAL A 752 30.10 7.07 9.11
N ALA A 753 29.95 8.28 8.57
CA ALA A 753 30.63 9.48 9.05
C ALA A 753 29.87 10.14 10.22
N SER A 754 30.50 11.10 10.89
CA SER A 754 29.92 11.77 12.05
C SER A 754 28.65 12.56 11.75
N ASN A 755 28.52 13.07 10.52
CA ASN A 755 27.35 13.81 10.05
C ASN A 755 26.24 12.91 9.47
N GLY A 756 26.39 11.59 9.58
CA GLY A 756 25.40 10.62 9.08
C GLY A 756 25.57 10.23 7.61
N GLU A 757 26.60 10.70 6.90
CA GLU A 757 26.95 10.15 5.58
C GLU A 757 27.22 8.65 5.69
N VAL A 758 26.55 7.85 4.85
CA VAL A 758 26.66 6.39 4.87
C VAL A 758 26.89 5.83 3.47
N GLN A 759 27.78 4.85 3.37
CA GLN A 759 28.03 4.11 2.13
C GLN A 759 28.15 2.63 2.43
N PHE A 760 27.44 1.80 1.67
CA PHE A 760 27.56 0.35 1.63
C PHE A 760 28.15 -0.09 0.30
N THR A 761 28.98 -1.12 0.32
CA THR A 761 29.51 -1.76 -0.88
C THR A 761 29.43 -3.27 -0.72
N PHE A 762 28.67 -3.89 -1.63
CA PHE A 762 28.50 -5.33 -1.73
C PHE A 762 29.12 -5.81 -3.05
N PRO A 763 30.24 -6.55 -3.00
CA PRO A 763 30.94 -6.97 -4.21
C PRO A 763 30.24 -8.14 -4.91
N ASN A 764 30.39 -8.21 -6.24
CA ASN A 764 29.94 -9.34 -7.08
C ASN A 764 28.43 -9.69 -6.96
N VAL A 765 27.57 -8.71 -6.75
CA VAL A 765 26.12 -8.87 -6.87
C VAL A 765 25.78 -9.00 -8.35
N GLU A 766 25.41 -10.20 -8.78
CA GLU A 766 25.16 -10.53 -10.20
C GLU A 766 26.36 -10.23 -11.12
N GLY A 767 27.59 -10.32 -10.58
CA GLY A 767 28.82 -10.09 -11.33
C GLY A 767 29.39 -8.67 -11.26
N HIS A 768 28.70 -7.73 -10.61
CA HIS A 768 29.13 -6.34 -10.45
C HIS A 768 28.97 -5.85 -9.01
N ASP A 769 29.61 -4.75 -8.66
CA ASP A 769 29.49 -4.17 -7.33
C ASP A 769 28.17 -3.42 -7.19
N LEU A 770 27.44 -3.70 -6.11
CA LEU A 770 26.28 -2.93 -5.68
C LEU A 770 26.74 -1.93 -4.61
N THR A 771 26.50 -0.64 -4.86
CA THR A 771 26.82 0.43 -3.90
C THR A 771 25.55 1.19 -3.51
N LEU A 772 25.37 1.41 -2.21
CA LEU A 772 24.29 2.24 -1.65
C LEU A 772 24.92 3.42 -0.92
N THR A 773 24.71 4.64 -1.38
CA THR A 773 25.34 5.85 -0.82
C THR A 773 24.28 6.87 -0.44
N GLY A 774 24.35 7.45 0.76
CA GLY A 774 23.39 8.47 1.18
C GLY A 774 23.54 8.87 2.64
N PHE A 775 22.43 8.98 3.37
CA PHE A 775 22.39 9.65 4.67
C PHE A 775 21.52 8.92 5.69
N MET A 776 21.98 8.90 6.94
CA MET A 776 21.25 8.40 8.11
C MET A 776 20.50 9.54 8.80
N SER A 777 19.22 9.34 9.09
CA SER A 777 18.41 10.29 9.86
C SER A 777 18.97 10.52 11.27
N LYS A 778 18.57 11.62 11.91
CA LYS A 778 18.74 11.80 13.35
C LYS A 778 17.95 10.73 14.13
N HIS A 779 18.34 10.52 15.39
CA HIS A 779 17.58 9.76 16.37
C HIS A 779 17.41 10.64 17.60
N LEU A 780 16.18 10.94 17.99
CA LEU A 780 15.85 11.83 19.09
C LEU A 780 15.52 11.03 20.37
N ASP A 781 15.73 11.64 21.53
CA ASP A 781 15.17 11.16 22.80
C ASP A 781 13.77 11.74 23.05
N ASP A 782 13.10 11.32 24.13
CA ASP A 782 11.77 11.81 24.52
C ASP A 782 11.72 13.34 24.75
N SER A 783 12.88 13.99 24.91
CA SER A 783 13.00 15.44 25.06
C SER A 783 13.31 16.16 23.73
N GLY A 784 13.36 15.43 22.62
CA GLY A 784 13.65 15.95 21.28
C GLY A 784 15.13 16.23 21.02
N ASN A 785 16.05 15.73 21.85
CA ASN A 785 17.50 15.92 21.64
C ASN A 785 18.08 14.79 20.80
N GLU A 786 19.00 15.12 19.88
CA GLU A 786 19.71 14.12 19.11
C GLU A 786 20.61 13.25 20.00
N THR A 787 20.54 11.93 19.79
CA THR A 787 21.34 10.92 20.50
C THR A 787 22.38 10.29 19.57
N ALA A 788 23.30 9.51 20.14
CA ALA A 788 24.23 8.71 19.36
C ALA A 788 23.61 7.41 18.79
N GLN A 789 22.31 7.15 18.98
CA GLN A 789 21.69 5.96 18.40
C GLN A 789 21.58 6.09 16.87
N ALA A 790 21.63 4.94 16.18
CA ALA A 790 21.43 4.92 14.73
C ALA A 790 19.99 5.34 14.38
N GLY A 791 19.88 6.19 13.36
CA GLY A 791 18.59 6.70 12.88
C GLY A 791 17.69 5.61 12.33
N ASN A 792 16.39 5.88 12.33
CA ASN A 792 15.38 4.92 11.87
C ASN A 792 15.29 4.83 10.34
N VAL A 793 15.79 5.82 9.61
CA VAL A 793 15.77 5.86 8.14
C VAL A 793 17.17 6.12 7.59
N LEU A 794 17.57 5.32 6.60
CA LEU A 794 18.67 5.65 5.69
C LEU A 794 18.09 5.95 4.31
N THR A 795 18.36 7.14 3.77
CA THR A 795 18.00 7.51 2.39
C THR A 795 19.21 7.31 1.49
N LEU A 796 19.11 6.40 0.51
CA LEU A 796 20.25 5.89 -0.26
C LEU A 796 20.01 5.97 -1.76
N LEU A 797 21.04 6.39 -2.50
CA LEU A 797 21.15 6.15 -3.93
C LEU A 797 21.76 4.77 -4.15
N LEU A 798 21.04 3.91 -4.86
CA LEU A 798 21.53 2.63 -5.35
C LEU A 798 22.21 2.84 -6.70
N THR A 799 23.44 2.35 -6.80
CA THR A 799 24.18 2.23 -8.05
C THR A 799 24.59 0.77 -8.24
N HIS A 800 24.25 0.22 -9.40
CA HIS A 800 24.55 -1.16 -9.78
C HIS A 800 24.81 -1.19 -11.29
N ASP A 801 25.68 -2.10 -11.74
CA ASP A 801 26.06 -2.21 -13.15
C ASP A 801 26.51 -0.88 -13.80
N TYR A 802 26.97 0.11 -13.03
CA TYR A 802 27.27 1.45 -13.57
C TYR A 802 28.66 1.48 -14.21
N VAL A 803 28.75 1.13 -15.49
CA VAL A 803 30.02 1.06 -16.23
C VAL A 803 30.21 2.32 -17.07
N VAL A 804 31.15 3.20 -16.67
CA VAL A 804 31.44 4.46 -17.38
C VAL A 804 31.87 4.21 -18.82
N GLY A 805 31.21 4.87 -19.78
CA GLY A 805 31.41 4.62 -21.21
C GLY A 805 31.05 3.20 -21.65
N GLY A 806 30.43 2.41 -20.76
CA GLY A 806 29.98 1.06 -21.00
C GLY A 806 28.56 1.00 -21.53
N SER A 807 28.05 -0.23 -21.63
CA SER A 807 26.77 -0.55 -22.24
C SER A 807 25.70 -0.96 -21.22
N GLN A 808 25.88 -0.63 -19.93
CA GLN A 808 24.89 -0.90 -18.88
C GLN A 808 25.03 0.09 -17.72
N ALA A 809 23.90 0.42 -17.08
CA ALA A 809 23.83 1.21 -15.86
C ALA A 809 22.48 1.04 -15.15
N THR A 810 22.49 0.99 -13.82
CA THR A 810 21.30 0.97 -12.98
C THR A 810 21.39 2.00 -11.86
N LEU A 811 20.34 2.82 -11.72
CA LEU A 811 20.19 3.82 -10.65
C LEU A 811 18.87 3.60 -9.91
N GLY A 812 18.89 3.71 -8.59
CA GLY A 812 17.69 3.56 -7.76
C GLY A 812 17.68 4.47 -6.55
N LEU A 813 16.48 4.75 -6.05
CA LEU A 813 16.27 5.43 -4.78
C LEU A 813 15.73 4.39 -3.80
N VAL A 814 16.49 4.13 -2.74
CA VAL A 814 16.18 3.08 -1.77
C VAL A 814 16.24 3.67 -0.36
N GLN A 815 15.22 3.39 0.42
CA GLN A 815 15.22 3.62 1.86
C GLN A 815 15.64 2.34 2.56
N ALA A 816 16.55 2.42 3.53
CA ALA A 816 16.79 1.34 4.48
C ALA A 816 16.13 1.71 5.81
N LEU A 817 15.16 0.90 6.23
CA LEU A 817 14.22 1.19 7.30
C LEU A 817 14.54 0.30 8.50
N LYS A 818 14.97 0.90 9.60
CA LYS A 818 15.43 0.15 10.79
C LYS A 818 14.26 -0.65 11.36
N GLU A 819 14.45 -1.96 11.55
CA GLU A 819 13.49 -2.77 12.30
C GLU A 819 13.44 -2.25 13.76
N GLN A 820 12.34 -1.59 14.12
CA GLN A 820 12.16 -1.00 15.45
C GLN A 820 11.82 -2.08 16.51
N THR A 821 11.84 -1.68 17.78
CA THR A 821 11.41 -2.51 18.91
C THR A 821 10.35 -1.74 19.69
N LEU A 822 9.11 -1.79 19.21
CA LEU A 822 7.98 -1.08 19.81
C LEU A 822 7.36 -1.89 20.95
N ASP A 823 6.82 -1.18 21.96
CA ASP A 823 5.98 -1.81 22.97
C ASP A 823 4.68 -2.28 22.32
N VAL A 824 4.34 -3.53 22.58
CA VAL A 824 3.21 -4.25 22.00
C VAL A 824 1.95 -4.10 22.83
N LYS A 825 2.09 -3.59 24.06
CA LYS A 825 0.99 -3.31 24.97
C LYS A 825 0.32 -1.98 24.62
N ILE A 826 -1.00 -1.94 24.74
CA ILE A 826 -1.75 -0.69 24.72
C ILE A 826 -1.49 0.01 26.06
N GLN A 827 -0.97 1.24 26.04
CA GLN A 827 -0.88 2.08 27.24
C GLN A 827 -2.26 2.55 27.71
#